data_AF-A0A5B6U7N7-F1
#
_entry.id   AF-A0A5B6U7N7-F1
#
_cell.length_a   1.000
_cell.length_b   1.000
_cell.length_c   1.000
_cell.angle_alpha   90.00
_cell.angle_beta   90.00
_cell.angle_gamma   90.00
#
_symmetry.space_group_name_H-M   'P 1'
#
loop_
_entity.id
_entity.type
_entity.pdbx_description
1 polymer ?
#
loop_
_entity_poly.entity_id
_entity_poly.type
_entity_poly.pdbx_seq_one_letter_code
_entity_poly.pdbx_strand_id
1 'polypeptide(L)'
;MASFLAQSVLKLFLLISLFQISLAGRKLSEVVQDQPQLLTYHNGPLLSGKITINLIWYGKFKPSERAIVSDFVTSLSSTAPSQSNQPSVSQWWKTTENYYHLTSKKSSLSLSLGKQILDDKYSLGKSLKNKQIVELASMGDQKNAINVVLTASDVAVEGFCMSRCGTHGSALGSTDGLVKAKKHSKFAYIWVGNSQTQCPGQCAWPFHQPIYGPQSAPLIAPNNNVGLDGMVINLASLFAGTVTNPFGNGYFQGPAEAPLEASSACPGIYGKGAYPGYAGNLLVDPTTGASYNAHGNNGRKYLLPALYDPSTSSCSTLLLLFSLCFIMASLATFNFVLFLIVLASSLHFTANARKLVESDHPDQPLLFQYHNGPLLSGKISVNLIWYGKFKPSQRAVVSDFVTSVASSKPTIAQPSVATWWKATEKYYQLSKKPYSLAISLGSQILDENYSLGKSLTNQQIMELASKGGQKNAINVVLTSADVAVEGFCSSRCGTHGSGLAGSSKGHNSKFAYIWVGNSETQCPGQCAWPFHQPIYGPQNPPLIAPNNDVGLDGMVINLASLLAGTVTNPFGNGYYQGPKEAPLEAASACPGIYGKGAYPGYAGDLPVDATTGANYNAHGVNGRKYLLPALFDPSTSTCSTLA
;
A
#
# COMPACT_ATOMS: atom_id res chain seq x y z
N MET A 1 54.17 42.55 -19.53
CA MET A 1 53.01 42.02 -20.28
C MET A 1 52.85 40.50 -20.18
N ALA A 2 53.92 39.70 -20.14
CA ALA A 2 53.81 38.23 -20.05
C ALA A 2 53.15 37.68 -18.76
N SER A 3 53.34 38.35 -17.61
CA SER A 3 52.76 37.92 -16.32
C SER A 3 51.23 38.09 -16.24
N PHE A 4 50.68 39.15 -16.87
CA PHE A 4 49.24 39.39 -16.91
C PHE A 4 48.50 38.38 -17.81
N LEU A 5 49.15 37.95 -18.91
CA LEU A 5 48.62 36.94 -19.82
C LEU A 5 48.53 35.58 -19.13
N ALA A 6 49.57 35.15 -18.39
CA ALA A 6 49.56 33.89 -17.66
C ALA A 6 48.46 33.82 -16.59
N GLN A 7 48.22 34.93 -15.88
CA GLN A 7 47.20 35.01 -14.83
C GLN A 7 45.77 35.03 -15.40
N SER A 8 45.60 35.57 -16.59
CA SER A 8 44.32 35.60 -17.32
C SER A 8 43.99 34.23 -17.91
N VAL A 9 45.00 33.52 -18.43
CA VAL A 9 44.86 32.15 -18.97
C VAL A 9 44.55 31.14 -17.85
N LEU A 10 45.19 31.27 -16.68
CA LEU A 10 44.91 30.40 -15.53
C LEU A 10 43.47 30.58 -15.00
N LYS A 11 42.98 31.82 -14.96
CA LYS A 11 41.59 32.13 -14.58
C LYS A 11 40.58 31.60 -15.60
N LEU A 12 40.91 31.66 -16.89
CA LEU A 12 40.07 31.11 -17.96
C LEU A 12 40.02 29.57 -17.88
N PHE A 13 41.15 28.91 -17.61
CA PHE A 13 41.21 27.46 -17.41
C PHE A 13 40.41 27.01 -16.18
N LEU A 14 40.50 27.75 -15.06
CA LEU A 14 39.69 27.51 -13.86
C LEU A 14 38.19 27.68 -14.15
N LEU A 15 37.79 28.72 -14.89
CA LEU A 15 36.40 28.92 -15.31
C LEU A 15 35.90 27.77 -16.18
N ILE A 16 36.69 27.32 -17.16
CA ILE A 16 36.31 26.22 -18.05
C ILE A 16 36.21 24.90 -17.26
N SER A 17 37.11 24.66 -16.30
CA SER A 17 37.05 23.46 -15.45
C SER A 17 35.83 23.44 -14.50
N LEU A 18 35.39 24.60 -14.00
CA LEU A 18 34.17 24.72 -13.20
C LEU A 18 32.90 24.54 -14.05
N PHE A 19 32.92 24.95 -15.31
CA PHE A 19 31.83 24.68 -16.28
C PHE A 19 31.80 23.23 -16.78
N GLN A 20 32.94 22.53 -16.82
CA GLN A 20 32.99 21.10 -17.19
C GLN A 20 32.51 20.17 -16.06
N ILE A 21 32.67 20.57 -14.79
CA ILE A 21 32.12 19.81 -13.65
C ILE A 21 30.60 19.98 -13.53
N SER A 22 30.03 21.05 -14.10
CA SER A 22 28.58 21.33 -14.11
C SER A 22 27.86 20.83 -15.38
N LEU A 23 28.57 20.26 -16.34
CA LEU A 23 28.01 19.58 -17.53
C LEU A 23 28.11 18.05 -17.47
N ALA A 24 28.67 17.48 -16.39
CA ALA A 24 28.67 16.05 -16.09
C ALA A 24 27.58 15.64 -15.08
N GLY A 25 26.57 16.48 -14.85
CA GLY A 25 25.29 16.02 -14.34
C GLY A 25 24.68 15.11 -15.40
N ARG A 26 24.69 13.79 -15.17
CA ARG A 26 23.97 12.84 -16.03
C ARG A 26 22.55 13.37 -16.21
N LYS A 27 22.25 13.88 -17.41
CA LYS A 27 20.88 13.89 -17.94
C LYS A 27 20.46 12.43 -17.92
N LEU A 28 19.76 12.00 -16.87
CA LEU A 28 18.85 10.90 -16.99
C LEU A 28 17.86 11.36 -18.06
N SER A 29 17.95 10.71 -19.22
CA SER A 29 16.96 10.85 -20.26
C SER A 29 15.60 10.56 -19.64
N GLU A 30 14.87 11.62 -19.31
CA GLU A 30 13.44 11.60 -19.09
C GLU A 30 12.79 11.27 -20.43
N VAL A 31 12.77 9.97 -20.74
CA VAL A 31 11.94 9.37 -21.78
C VAL A 31 11.53 8.00 -21.24
N VAL A 32 10.67 8.00 -20.22
CA VAL A 32 9.67 6.93 -20.11
C VAL A 32 8.42 7.53 -20.70
N GLN A 33 8.11 7.12 -21.91
CA GLN A 33 6.80 7.36 -22.49
C GLN A 33 5.84 6.49 -21.69
N ASP A 34 5.18 7.09 -20.69
CA ASP A 34 4.09 6.45 -19.96
C ASP A 34 3.17 5.81 -21.02
N GLN A 35 2.93 4.50 -20.90
CA GLN A 35 1.77 3.94 -21.56
C GLN A 35 0.58 4.73 -21.00
N PRO A 36 -0.20 5.45 -21.83
CA PRO A 36 -1.26 6.28 -21.31
C PRO A 36 -2.22 5.39 -20.53
N GLN A 37 -2.33 5.63 -19.23
CA GLN A 37 -3.17 4.88 -18.30
C GLN A 37 -4.63 5.25 -18.59
N LEU A 38 -5.15 4.73 -19.70
CA LEU A 38 -6.38 5.23 -20.28
C LEU A 38 -7.59 4.64 -19.53
N LEU A 39 -8.10 5.38 -18.54
CA LEU A 39 -9.38 5.05 -17.91
C LEU A 39 -10.43 4.87 -19.00
N THR A 40 -10.99 3.67 -19.08
CA THR A 40 -11.95 3.30 -20.11
C THR A 40 -13.35 3.52 -19.57
N TYR A 41 -14.24 4.06 -20.41
CA TYR A 41 -15.65 4.17 -20.07
C TYR A 41 -16.41 2.91 -20.48
N HIS A 42 -17.06 2.26 -19.53
CA HIS A 42 -17.75 0.98 -19.73
C HIS A 42 -19.27 1.15 -19.92
N ASN A 43 -19.69 2.33 -20.39
CA ASN A 43 -21.08 2.67 -20.74
C ASN A 43 -22.11 2.58 -19.60
N GLY A 44 -21.65 2.52 -18.35
CA GLY A 44 -22.49 2.53 -17.16
C GLY A 44 -22.88 3.94 -16.68
N PRO A 45 -23.77 4.05 -15.70
CA PRO A 45 -24.23 5.34 -15.22
C PRO A 45 -23.12 6.08 -14.45
N LEU A 46 -23.02 7.39 -14.67
CA LEU A 46 -22.35 8.32 -13.76
C LEU A 46 -23.40 8.99 -12.86
N LEU A 47 -23.01 9.40 -11.65
CA LEU A 47 -23.93 10.17 -10.80
C LEU A 47 -24.14 11.56 -11.40
N SER A 48 -25.39 11.98 -11.55
CA SER A 48 -25.74 13.28 -12.12
C SER A 48 -27.01 13.84 -11.46
N GLY A 49 -27.23 15.14 -11.61
CA GLY A 49 -28.29 15.88 -10.96
C GLY A 49 -27.90 16.38 -9.58
N LYS A 50 -28.91 16.63 -8.74
CA LYS A 50 -28.74 17.06 -7.35
C LYS A 50 -28.59 15.81 -6.47
N ILE A 51 -27.40 15.62 -5.92
CA ILE A 51 -27.07 14.47 -5.07
C ILE A 51 -26.75 14.94 -3.66
N THR A 52 -27.44 14.34 -2.69
CA THR A 52 -27.26 14.63 -1.27
C THR A 52 -26.19 13.71 -0.67
N ILE A 53 -25.25 14.27 0.09
CA ILE A 53 -24.24 13.50 0.82
C ILE A 53 -24.68 13.36 2.26
N ASN A 54 -25.06 12.16 2.67
CA ASN A 54 -25.38 11.87 4.08
C ASN A 54 -24.13 11.33 4.79
N LEU A 55 -23.84 11.84 5.98
CA LEU A 55 -22.72 11.39 6.79
C LEU A 55 -23.23 10.52 7.94
N ILE A 56 -22.76 9.29 8.01
CA ILE A 56 -23.07 8.33 9.07
C ILE A 56 -21.81 8.17 9.92
N TRP A 57 -21.83 8.74 11.11
CA TRP A 57 -20.71 8.72 12.05
C TRP A 57 -20.86 7.53 13.00
N TYR A 58 -19.99 6.54 12.86
CA TYR A 58 -20.02 5.33 13.66
C TYR A 58 -18.85 5.31 14.67
N GLY A 59 -19.19 5.44 15.94
CA GLY A 59 -18.25 5.60 17.05
C GLY A 59 -18.11 7.05 17.52
N LYS A 60 -17.14 7.29 18.40
CA LYS A 60 -16.98 8.59 19.08
C LYS A 60 -16.17 9.58 18.23
N PHE A 61 -16.86 10.57 17.66
CA PHE A 61 -16.25 11.72 17.01
C PHE A 61 -16.57 13.02 17.75
N LYS A 62 -15.55 13.81 18.05
CA LYS A 62 -15.73 15.14 18.65
C LYS A 62 -16.46 16.06 17.66
N PRO A 63 -17.24 17.05 18.13
CA PRO A 63 -17.84 18.05 17.25
C PRO A 63 -16.83 18.74 16.33
N SER A 64 -15.61 19.02 16.82
CA SER A 64 -14.52 19.60 16.04
C SER A 64 -14.00 18.68 14.93
N GLU A 65 -13.99 17.36 15.15
CA GLU A 65 -13.59 16.36 14.15
C GLU A 65 -14.67 16.22 13.08
N ARG A 66 -15.95 16.23 13.50
CA ARG A 66 -17.09 16.22 12.57
C ARG A 66 -17.10 17.45 11.66
N ALA A 67 -16.79 18.61 12.23
CA ALA A 67 -16.69 19.86 11.48
C ALA A 67 -15.67 19.79 10.34
N ILE A 68 -14.49 19.17 10.54
CA ILE A 68 -13.45 19.04 9.50
C ILE A 68 -14.02 18.37 8.24
N VAL A 69 -14.76 17.27 8.40
CA VAL A 69 -15.31 16.52 7.25
C VAL A 69 -16.55 17.20 6.68
N SER A 70 -17.45 17.75 7.51
CA SER A 70 -18.63 18.46 7.00
C SER A 70 -18.24 19.74 6.25
N ASP A 71 -17.21 20.44 6.71
CA ASP A 71 -16.65 21.61 6.03
C ASP A 71 -16.05 21.20 4.68
N PHE A 72 -15.35 20.06 4.61
CA PHE A 72 -14.83 19.52 3.34
C PHE A 72 -15.97 19.24 2.35
N VAL A 73 -17.03 18.53 2.78
CA VAL A 73 -18.18 18.21 1.93
C VAL A 73 -18.89 19.46 1.43
N THR A 74 -19.10 20.46 2.29
CA THR A 74 -19.71 21.74 1.86
C THR A 74 -18.80 22.55 0.95
N SER A 75 -17.48 22.32 0.99
CA SER A 75 -16.50 23.00 0.13
C SER A 75 -16.49 22.46 -1.31
N LEU A 76 -17.06 21.28 -1.58
CA LEU A 76 -17.14 20.71 -2.94
C LEU A 76 -18.01 21.57 -3.88
N SER A 77 -19.02 22.25 -3.33
CA SER A 77 -19.98 23.05 -4.08
C SER A 77 -19.89 24.55 -3.78
N SER A 78 -18.86 25.00 -3.06
CA SER A 78 -18.73 26.41 -2.70
C SER A 78 -18.33 27.27 -3.90
N THR A 79 -18.96 28.43 -4.04
CA THR A 79 -18.56 29.42 -5.04
C THR A 79 -17.25 30.06 -4.56
N ALA A 80 -16.15 29.76 -5.23
CA ALA A 80 -14.86 30.37 -4.91
C ALA A 80 -15.00 31.91 -4.95
N PRO A 81 -14.48 32.65 -3.96
CA PRO A 81 -14.49 34.11 -4.00
C PRO A 81 -13.77 34.57 -5.27
N SER A 82 -14.46 35.35 -6.10
CA SER A 82 -13.98 35.86 -7.41
C SER A 82 -12.75 36.76 -7.34
N GLN A 83 -12.16 36.96 -6.15
CA GLN A 83 -10.98 37.79 -5.89
C GLN A 83 -9.78 37.02 -5.30
N SER A 84 -9.92 35.72 -5.03
CA SER A 84 -8.85 34.89 -4.48
C SER A 84 -8.33 33.96 -5.59
N ASN A 85 -7.14 34.23 -6.12
CA ASN A 85 -6.44 33.33 -7.05
C ASN A 85 -6.01 32.00 -6.38
N GLN A 86 -6.38 31.72 -5.12
CA GLN A 86 -5.95 30.56 -4.37
C GLN A 86 -6.65 29.26 -4.81
N PRO A 87 -5.96 28.11 -4.78
CA PRO A 87 -6.56 26.83 -5.13
C PRO A 87 -7.62 26.43 -4.09
N SER A 88 -8.82 26.02 -4.54
CA SER A 88 -9.92 25.64 -3.65
C SER A 88 -10.37 24.20 -3.84
N VAL A 89 -11.06 23.65 -2.82
CA VAL A 89 -11.71 22.34 -2.90
C VAL A 89 -12.73 22.28 -4.06
N SER A 90 -13.51 23.35 -4.26
CA SER A 90 -14.47 23.42 -5.36
C SER A 90 -13.80 23.47 -6.73
N GLN A 91 -12.64 24.12 -6.85
CA GLN A 91 -11.86 24.12 -8.09
C GLN A 91 -11.29 22.73 -8.41
N TRP A 92 -10.83 21.99 -7.40
CA TRP A 92 -10.42 20.59 -7.55
C TRP A 92 -11.58 19.71 -7.96
N TRP A 93 -12.74 19.88 -7.32
CA TRP A 93 -13.92 19.08 -7.59
C TRP A 93 -14.41 19.24 -9.05
N LYS A 94 -14.28 20.44 -9.63
CA LYS A 94 -14.60 20.70 -11.03
C LYS A 94 -13.83 19.84 -12.03
N THR A 95 -12.65 19.31 -11.68
CA THR A 95 -11.94 18.37 -12.57
C THR A 95 -12.77 17.12 -12.86
N THR A 96 -13.70 16.73 -11.98
CA THR A 96 -14.63 15.63 -12.25
C THR A 96 -15.58 15.91 -13.42
N GLU A 97 -15.83 17.17 -13.80
CA GLU A 97 -16.69 17.54 -14.93
C GLU A 97 -16.13 17.00 -16.27
N ASN A 98 -14.81 16.85 -16.38
CA ASN A 98 -14.14 16.32 -17.58
C ASN A 98 -14.60 14.89 -17.94
N TYR A 99 -15.06 14.11 -16.96
CA TYR A 99 -15.62 12.77 -17.19
C TYR A 99 -17.00 12.82 -17.85
N TYR A 100 -17.79 13.86 -17.61
CA TYR A 100 -19.14 13.99 -18.15
C TYR A 100 -19.14 14.52 -19.57
N HIS A 101 -18.18 15.39 -19.91
CA HIS A 101 -18.04 15.98 -21.23
C HIS A 101 -17.77 14.96 -22.35
N LEU A 102 -17.18 13.81 -22.00
CA LEU A 102 -16.88 12.72 -22.92
C LEU A 102 -18.07 11.77 -23.12
N THR A 103 -19.14 11.92 -22.34
CA THR A 103 -20.37 11.15 -22.53
C THR A 103 -21.33 11.89 -23.46
N SER A 104 -22.13 11.15 -24.23
CA SER A 104 -23.12 11.73 -25.16
C SER A 104 -24.27 12.50 -24.48
N LYS A 105 -24.33 12.48 -23.13
CA LYS A 105 -25.37 13.14 -22.34
C LYS A 105 -24.77 14.28 -21.53
N LYS A 106 -25.09 15.53 -21.91
CA LYS A 106 -24.83 16.71 -21.07
C LYS A 106 -25.54 16.52 -19.73
N SER A 107 -24.75 16.25 -18.70
CA SER A 107 -25.22 16.03 -17.34
C SER A 107 -24.36 16.85 -16.40
N SER A 108 -24.99 17.55 -15.47
CA SER A 108 -24.32 18.30 -14.42
C SER A 108 -24.50 17.58 -13.09
N LEU A 109 -23.49 17.65 -12.23
CA LEU A 109 -23.54 17.12 -10.87
C LEU A 109 -23.50 18.29 -9.89
N SER A 110 -24.43 18.30 -8.94
CA SER A 110 -24.42 19.24 -7.81
C SER A 110 -24.52 18.44 -6.52
N LEU A 111 -23.54 18.66 -5.64
CA LEU A 111 -23.47 18.00 -4.34
C LEU A 111 -23.95 18.93 -3.24
N SER A 112 -24.69 18.40 -2.28
CA SER A 112 -25.06 19.14 -1.06
C SER A 112 -24.94 18.25 0.16
N LEU A 113 -24.46 18.81 1.28
CA LEU A 113 -24.48 18.12 2.56
C LEU A 113 -25.93 17.84 2.99
N GLY A 114 -26.22 16.60 3.34
CA GLY A 114 -27.50 16.11 3.81
C GLY A 114 -27.52 15.83 5.30
N LYS A 115 -28.19 14.73 5.65
CA LYS A 115 -28.34 14.28 7.04
C LYS A 115 -26.98 13.88 7.61
N GLN A 116 -26.79 14.18 8.89
CA GLN A 116 -25.71 13.61 9.69
C GLN A 116 -26.31 12.70 10.75
N ILE A 117 -26.03 11.41 10.66
CA ILE A 117 -26.52 10.36 11.55
C ILE A 117 -25.39 10.00 12.50
N LEU A 118 -25.67 10.00 13.81
CA LEU A 118 -24.68 9.69 14.85
C LEU A 118 -25.02 8.35 15.48
N ASP A 119 -24.06 7.43 15.49
CA ASP A 119 -24.10 6.18 16.22
C ASP A 119 -22.85 6.10 17.12
N ASP A 120 -22.87 6.83 18.22
CA ASP A 120 -21.80 6.89 19.21
C ASP A 120 -21.82 5.71 20.21
N LYS A 121 -22.85 4.85 20.12
CA LYS A 121 -23.06 3.67 20.97
C LYS A 121 -22.53 2.39 20.36
N TYR A 122 -22.00 2.43 19.13
CA TYR A 122 -21.48 1.28 18.41
C TYR A 122 -22.55 0.19 18.26
N SER A 123 -23.69 0.52 17.63
CA SER A 123 -24.86 -0.37 17.55
C SER A 123 -24.58 -1.78 17.01
N LEU A 124 -23.54 -1.95 16.19
CA LEU A 124 -23.10 -3.21 15.59
C LEU A 124 -21.77 -3.75 16.17
N GLY A 125 -21.31 -3.17 17.29
CA GLY A 125 -20.03 -3.48 17.94
C GLY A 125 -18.82 -2.76 17.31
N LYS A 126 -17.63 -2.94 17.90
CA LYS A 126 -16.39 -2.30 17.43
C LYS A 126 -15.62 -3.07 16.35
N SER A 127 -16.18 -4.19 15.88
CA SER A 127 -15.59 -5.02 14.83
C SER A 127 -16.63 -5.26 13.76
N LEU A 128 -16.49 -4.58 12.62
CA LEU A 128 -17.47 -4.59 11.54
C LEU A 128 -16.99 -5.44 10.35
N LYS A 129 -17.92 -6.23 9.81
CA LYS A 129 -17.78 -6.91 8.51
C LYS A 129 -18.28 -6.01 7.37
N ASN A 130 -17.88 -6.32 6.14
CA ASN A 130 -18.28 -5.53 4.96
C ASN A 130 -19.81 -5.42 4.79
N LYS A 131 -20.57 -6.46 5.17
CA LYS A 131 -22.05 -6.42 5.13
C LYS A 131 -22.65 -5.41 6.11
N GLN A 132 -22.02 -5.22 7.28
CA GLN A 132 -22.47 -4.26 8.30
C GLN A 132 -22.20 -2.82 7.88
N ILE A 133 -21.19 -2.56 7.03
CA ILE A 133 -20.98 -1.25 6.42
C ILE A 133 -22.16 -0.87 5.51
N VAL A 134 -22.67 -1.82 4.73
CA VAL A 134 -23.86 -1.62 3.87
C VAL A 134 -25.10 -1.37 4.72
N GLU A 135 -25.25 -2.10 5.83
CA GLU A 135 -26.32 -1.89 6.81
C GLU A 135 -26.29 -0.46 7.39
N LEU A 136 -25.12 0.02 7.82
CA LEU A 136 -24.96 1.39 8.30
C LEU A 136 -25.26 2.43 7.20
N ALA A 137 -24.80 2.18 5.97
CA ALA A 137 -25.07 3.06 4.84
C ALA A 137 -26.57 3.12 4.48
N SER A 138 -27.34 2.06 4.78
CA SER A 138 -28.78 2.00 4.54
C SER A 138 -29.60 2.94 5.44
N MET A 139 -29.02 3.44 6.53
CA MET A 139 -29.66 4.44 7.39
C MET A 139 -29.82 5.82 6.72
N GLY A 140 -29.02 6.09 5.68
CA GLY A 140 -29.12 7.31 4.89
C GLY A 140 -30.22 7.23 3.82
N ASP A 141 -30.39 8.33 3.07
CA ASP A 141 -31.39 8.37 2.01
C ASP A 141 -31.03 7.42 0.86
N GLN A 142 -32.04 6.78 0.26
CA GLN A 142 -31.87 5.72 -0.73
C GLN A 142 -32.01 6.20 -2.18
N LYS A 143 -32.27 7.50 -2.37
CA LYS A 143 -32.53 8.11 -3.68
C LYS A 143 -31.76 9.41 -3.80
N ASN A 144 -31.09 9.60 -4.94
CA ASN A 144 -30.31 10.80 -5.23
C ASN A 144 -29.34 11.15 -4.09
N ALA A 145 -28.69 10.14 -3.52
CA ALA A 145 -27.85 10.31 -2.35
C ALA A 145 -26.61 9.41 -2.41
N ILE A 146 -25.55 9.88 -1.74
CA ILE A 146 -24.36 9.11 -1.39
C ILE A 146 -24.35 9.00 0.13
N ASN A 147 -24.37 7.78 0.65
CA ASN A 147 -24.33 7.53 2.09
C ASN A 147 -22.89 7.19 2.51
N VAL A 148 -22.26 8.09 3.27
CA VAL A 148 -20.85 8.00 3.68
C VAL A 148 -20.78 7.51 5.12
N VAL A 149 -20.26 6.30 5.33
CA VAL A 149 -20.00 5.74 6.66
C VAL A 149 -18.59 6.08 7.09
N LEU A 150 -18.45 6.76 8.23
CA LEU A 150 -17.20 7.20 8.82
C LEU A 150 -17.01 6.47 10.15
N THR A 151 -16.01 5.59 10.24
CA THR A 151 -15.75 4.82 11.47
C THR A 151 -14.63 5.45 12.31
N ALA A 152 -14.87 5.56 13.62
CA ALA A 152 -13.90 6.10 14.57
C ALA A 152 -12.62 5.25 14.64
N SER A 153 -11.54 5.80 15.20
CA SER A 153 -10.22 5.16 15.21
C SER A 153 -10.20 3.84 16.00
N ASP A 154 -11.10 3.70 16.97
CA ASP A 154 -11.25 2.50 17.80
C ASP A 154 -12.19 1.43 17.21
N VAL A 155 -12.57 1.55 15.93
CA VAL A 155 -13.43 0.58 15.22
C VAL A 155 -12.59 -0.20 14.21
N ALA A 156 -12.53 -1.52 14.38
CA ALA A 156 -11.96 -2.44 13.41
C ALA A 156 -12.96 -2.73 12.29
N VAL A 157 -12.52 -2.67 11.04
CA VAL A 157 -13.35 -3.02 9.88
C VAL A 157 -12.60 -4.01 9.00
N GLU A 158 -13.30 -5.01 8.48
CA GLU A 158 -12.76 -6.04 7.60
C GLU A 158 -11.97 -5.46 6.40
N GLY A 159 -10.67 -5.73 6.36
CA GLY A 159 -9.75 -5.26 5.31
C GLY A 159 -9.22 -3.84 5.48
N PHE A 160 -9.66 -3.09 6.51
CA PHE A 160 -9.06 -1.82 6.88
C PHE A 160 -7.60 -2.02 7.25
N CYS A 161 -6.71 -1.10 6.86
CA CYS A 161 -5.28 -1.16 7.19
C CYS A 161 -4.52 -2.39 6.67
N MET A 162 -5.13 -3.18 5.79
CA MET A 162 -4.48 -4.30 5.12
C MET A 162 -4.33 -3.97 3.64
N SER A 163 -5.45 -3.65 2.99
CA SER A 163 -5.49 -3.39 1.56
C SER A 163 -6.15 -2.07 1.17
N ARG A 164 -6.86 -1.43 2.11
CA ARG A 164 -7.65 -0.24 1.83
C ARG A 164 -7.88 0.60 3.07
N CYS A 165 -8.09 1.89 2.83
CA CYS A 165 -8.42 2.89 3.84
C CYS A 165 -9.90 3.27 3.83
N GLY A 166 -10.62 2.77 2.83
CA GLY A 166 -12.03 2.95 2.61
C GLY A 166 -12.50 2.16 1.39
N THR A 167 -13.78 2.21 1.09
CA THR A 167 -14.37 1.61 -0.11
C THR A 167 -15.53 2.46 -0.59
N HIS A 168 -15.88 2.34 -1.86
CA HIS A 168 -17.19 2.78 -2.33
C HIS A 168 -17.89 1.63 -3.05
N GLY A 169 -19.20 1.76 -3.23
CA GLY A 169 -19.99 0.74 -3.91
C GLY A 169 -21.47 1.12 -3.99
N SER A 170 -22.29 0.13 -4.31
CA SER A 170 -23.74 0.30 -4.37
C SER A 170 -24.49 -0.84 -3.70
N ALA A 171 -25.68 -0.54 -3.20
CA ALA A 171 -26.58 -1.51 -2.60
C ALA A 171 -28.02 -1.25 -3.04
N LEU A 172 -28.88 -2.27 -2.88
CA LEU A 172 -30.31 -2.17 -3.21
C LEU A 172 -31.04 -1.46 -2.08
N GLY A 173 -31.88 -0.48 -2.40
CA GLY A 173 -32.74 0.19 -1.43
C GLY A 173 -33.93 -0.68 -0.98
N SER A 174 -34.38 -0.48 0.26
CA SER A 174 -35.56 -1.17 0.83
C SER A 174 -36.88 -0.66 0.23
N THR A 175 -37.84 -1.56 0.02
CA THR A 175 -39.21 -1.23 -0.42
C THR A 175 -40.15 -1.14 0.78
N ASP A 176 -40.07 -0.08 1.56
CA ASP A 176 -41.14 0.23 2.52
C ASP A 176 -42.15 1.19 1.88
N GLY A 177 -43.31 0.62 1.49
CA GLY A 177 -44.54 1.37 1.27
C GLY A 177 -44.85 1.75 -0.17
N LEU A 178 -45.79 1.00 -0.76
CA LEU A 178 -46.69 1.34 -1.87
C LEU A 178 -46.11 1.40 -3.31
N VAL A 179 -46.80 0.63 -4.15
CA VAL A 179 -46.79 0.57 -5.62
C VAL A 179 -45.77 -0.40 -6.23
N LYS A 180 -46.34 -1.44 -6.86
CA LYS A 180 -45.72 -2.36 -7.81
C LYS A 180 -44.82 -1.59 -8.81
N ALA A 181 -43.53 -1.50 -8.54
CA ALA A 181 -42.53 -1.02 -9.50
C ALA A 181 -41.43 -2.08 -9.65
N LYS A 182 -41.38 -2.68 -10.85
CA LYS A 182 -40.43 -3.73 -11.28
C LYS A 182 -38.96 -3.25 -11.43
N LYS A 183 -38.46 -2.32 -10.61
CA LYS A 183 -37.05 -1.90 -10.63
C LYS A 183 -36.56 -1.53 -9.23
N HIS A 184 -35.65 -2.34 -8.68
CA HIS A 184 -34.90 -2.00 -7.47
C HIS A 184 -34.09 -0.71 -7.70
N SER A 185 -34.29 0.34 -6.91
CA SER A 185 -33.42 1.51 -6.92
C SER A 185 -32.15 1.21 -6.14
N LYS A 186 -30.99 1.33 -6.78
CA LYS A 186 -29.69 1.25 -6.10
C LYS A 186 -29.33 2.62 -5.50
N PHE A 187 -28.65 2.62 -4.36
CA PHE A 187 -28.00 3.80 -3.80
C PHE A 187 -26.48 3.58 -3.78
N ALA A 188 -25.72 4.68 -3.87
CA ALA A 188 -24.27 4.65 -3.75
C ALA A 188 -23.87 4.88 -2.29
N TYR A 189 -22.81 4.22 -1.85
CA TYR A 189 -22.25 4.41 -0.52
C TYR A 189 -20.72 4.49 -0.56
N ILE A 190 -20.18 5.16 0.45
CA ILE A 190 -18.74 5.24 0.72
C ILE A 190 -18.53 4.80 2.17
N TRP A 191 -17.42 4.14 2.46
CA TRP A 191 -16.91 3.98 3.80
C TRP A 191 -15.46 4.43 3.88
N VAL A 192 -15.10 5.14 4.95
CA VAL A 192 -13.72 5.51 5.29
C VAL A 192 -13.48 5.28 6.78
N GLY A 193 -12.36 4.64 7.10
CA GLY A 193 -11.94 4.44 8.49
C GLY A 193 -10.93 5.48 8.97
N ASN A 194 -11.03 5.89 10.23
CA ASN A 194 -10.01 6.69 10.88
C ASN A 194 -8.79 5.81 11.21
N SER A 195 -7.66 6.07 10.57
CA SER A 195 -6.46 5.23 10.67
C SER A 195 -5.56 5.55 11.86
N GLN A 196 -5.88 6.59 12.62
CA GLN A 196 -4.99 7.20 13.64
C GLN A 196 -4.33 6.19 14.58
N THR A 197 -5.06 5.16 15.02
CA THR A 197 -4.58 4.17 16.00
C THR A 197 -4.25 2.81 15.38
N GLN A 198 -4.53 2.59 14.10
CA GLN A 198 -4.41 1.28 13.45
C GLN A 198 -3.30 1.26 12.39
N CYS A 199 -3.29 2.23 11.47
CA CYS A 199 -2.33 2.28 10.36
C CYS A 199 -2.13 3.69 9.80
N PRO A 200 -1.76 4.68 10.63
CA PRO A 200 -1.63 6.06 10.16
C PRO A 200 -0.60 6.18 9.02
N GLY A 201 0.46 5.37 9.04
CA GLY A 201 1.45 5.32 7.95
C GLY A 201 0.93 4.84 6.59
N GLN A 202 -0.16 4.09 6.54
CA GLN A 202 -0.76 3.65 5.27
C GLN A 202 -1.84 4.62 4.81
N CYS A 203 -2.73 5.00 5.71
CA CYS A 203 -3.97 5.68 5.36
C CYS A 203 -3.98 7.17 5.65
N ALA A 204 -2.94 7.70 6.30
CA ALA A 204 -2.75 9.14 6.51
C ALA A 204 -1.44 9.66 5.91
N TRP A 205 -0.78 8.90 5.01
CA TRP A 205 0.33 9.44 4.24
C TRP A 205 -0.16 10.61 3.37
N PRO A 206 0.55 11.77 3.36
CA PRO A 206 1.92 12.00 3.81
C PRO A 206 2.07 12.61 5.22
N PHE A 207 1.03 12.60 6.05
CA PHE A 207 1.03 13.17 7.41
C PHE A 207 1.55 12.22 8.50
N HIS A 208 1.90 11.00 8.13
CA HIS A 208 2.55 10.02 8.98
C HIS A 208 3.64 9.29 8.20
N GLN A 209 4.65 8.77 8.91
CA GLN A 209 5.70 7.98 8.27
C GLN A 209 5.09 6.76 7.60
N PRO A 210 5.40 6.52 6.31
CA PRO A 210 4.81 5.42 5.58
C PRO A 210 5.36 4.08 6.07
N ILE A 211 4.48 3.06 6.16
CA ILE A 211 4.83 1.72 6.66
C ILE A 211 5.90 1.05 5.78
N TYR A 212 5.86 1.35 4.48
CA TYR A 212 6.82 0.97 3.45
C TYR A 212 7.01 2.21 2.57
N GLY A 213 8.22 2.51 2.14
CA GLY A 213 8.41 3.85 1.58
C GLY A 213 9.83 4.36 1.73
N PRO A 214 10.26 5.34 0.91
CA PRO A 214 11.21 6.32 1.40
C PRO A 214 10.69 6.88 2.73
N GLN A 215 11.51 6.79 3.77
CA GLN A 215 11.16 7.18 5.14
C GLN A 215 11.38 8.69 5.36
N SER A 216 10.82 9.51 4.47
CA SER A 216 10.87 10.97 4.61
C SER A 216 10.12 11.41 5.86
N ALA A 217 10.55 12.54 6.44
CA ALA A 217 9.82 13.14 7.55
C ALA A 217 8.35 13.41 7.16
N PRO A 218 7.37 13.10 8.03
CA PRO A 218 5.97 13.37 7.75
C PRO A 218 5.70 14.86 7.54
N LEU A 219 4.72 15.17 6.69
CA LEU A 219 4.21 16.52 6.56
C LEU A 219 3.31 16.86 7.75
N ILE A 220 3.22 18.15 8.09
CA ILE A 220 2.32 18.61 9.14
C ILE A 220 0.89 18.65 8.57
N ALA A 221 -0.05 18.02 9.29
CA ALA A 221 -1.44 17.88 8.87
C ALA A 221 -2.20 19.22 8.97
N PRO A 222 -2.98 19.62 7.93
CA PRO A 222 -3.58 20.95 7.85
C PRO A 222 -4.68 21.25 8.86
N ASN A 223 -5.29 20.23 9.46
CA ASN A 223 -6.28 20.41 10.53
C ASN A 223 -5.78 19.95 11.89
N ASN A 224 -4.45 19.78 12.04
CA ASN A 224 -3.80 19.28 13.26
C ASN A 224 -4.40 17.94 13.75
N ASN A 225 -4.83 17.09 12.80
CA ASN A 225 -5.35 15.77 13.12
C ASN A 225 -5.01 14.80 11.99
N VAL A 226 -3.91 14.08 12.14
CA VAL A 226 -3.39 13.11 11.16
C VAL A 226 -4.47 12.11 10.72
N GLY A 227 -5.25 11.57 11.65
CA GLY A 227 -6.31 10.61 11.36
C GLY A 227 -7.40 11.21 10.46
N LEU A 228 -7.95 12.35 10.84
CA LEU A 228 -9.04 13.02 10.12
C LEU A 228 -8.56 13.61 8.79
N ASP A 229 -7.36 14.18 8.74
CA ASP A 229 -6.75 14.67 7.50
C ASP A 229 -6.49 13.52 6.52
N GLY A 230 -6.06 12.36 7.02
CA GLY A 230 -5.99 11.11 6.25
C GLY A 230 -7.36 10.62 5.78
N MET A 231 -8.39 10.71 6.63
CA MET A 231 -9.76 10.38 6.21
C MET A 231 -10.24 11.29 5.06
N VAL A 232 -9.93 12.59 5.09
CA VAL A 232 -10.31 13.52 4.02
C VAL A 232 -9.63 13.16 2.69
N ILE A 233 -8.33 12.81 2.70
CA ILE A 233 -7.63 12.33 1.50
C ILE A 233 -8.37 11.13 0.87
N ASN A 234 -8.67 10.13 1.69
CA ASN A 234 -9.33 8.91 1.21
C ASN A 234 -10.77 9.17 0.77
N LEU A 235 -11.49 10.02 1.50
CA LEU A 235 -12.85 10.42 1.16
C LEU A 235 -12.89 11.20 -0.15
N ALA A 236 -11.92 12.09 -0.40
CA ALA A 236 -11.78 12.82 -1.66
C ALA A 236 -11.57 11.85 -2.85
N SER A 237 -10.66 10.89 -2.69
CA SER A 237 -10.42 9.85 -3.69
C SER A 237 -11.68 9.04 -3.98
N LEU A 238 -12.38 8.58 -2.94
CA LEU A 238 -13.58 7.76 -3.07
C LEU A 238 -14.76 8.54 -3.63
N PHE A 239 -14.92 9.83 -3.32
CA PHE A 239 -15.95 10.65 -3.94
C PHE A 239 -15.77 10.73 -5.45
N ALA A 240 -14.54 10.96 -5.93
CA ALA A 240 -14.25 10.97 -7.36
C ALA A 240 -14.63 9.63 -8.02
N GLY A 241 -14.19 8.51 -7.43
CA GLY A 241 -14.56 7.16 -7.88
C GLY A 241 -16.08 6.92 -7.88
N THR A 242 -16.78 7.33 -6.81
CA THR A 242 -18.23 7.15 -6.68
C THR A 242 -19.03 7.91 -7.72
N VAL A 243 -18.62 9.12 -8.09
CA VAL A 243 -19.39 9.91 -9.07
C VAL A 243 -19.11 9.48 -10.50
N THR A 244 -17.89 8.99 -10.79
CA THR A 244 -17.49 8.53 -12.13
C THR A 244 -17.73 7.03 -12.37
N ASN A 245 -17.85 6.22 -11.31
CA ASN A 245 -18.07 4.78 -11.35
C ASN A 245 -18.96 4.25 -10.19
N PRO A 246 -20.18 4.80 -9.99
CA PRO A 246 -21.02 4.46 -8.83
C PRO A 246 -21.46 2.99 -8.74
N PHE A 247 -21.49 2.29 -9.88
CA PHE A 247 -22.08 0.94 -9.99
C PHE A 247 -21.13 -0.09 -10.59
N GLY A 248 -19.82 0.22 -10.68
CA GLY A 248 -18.79 -0.71 -11.18
C GLY A 248 -18.74 -0.86 -12.71
N ASN A 249 -19.40 0.02 -13.46
CA ASN A 249 -19.42 0.02 -14.92
C ASN A 249 -19.30 1.42 -15.56
N GLY A 250 -18.85 2.42 -14.80
CA GLY A 250 -18.55 3.77 -15.30
C GLY A 250 -17.13 3.86 -15.86
N TYR A 251 -16.29 4.74 -15.33
CA TYR A 251 -14.88 4.87 -15.72
C TYR A 251 -13.96 4.04 -14.83
N PHE A 252 -13.26 3.07 -15.40
CA PHE A 252 -12.19 2.34 -14.72
C PHE A 252 -11.21 1.64 -15.67
N GLN A 253 -10.07 1.22 -15.14
CA GLN A 253 -9.11 0.32 -15.78
C GLN A 253 -8.75 -0.83 -14.84
N GLY A 254 -8.41 -1.99 -15.40
CA GLY A 254 -8.06 -3.18 -14.63
C GLY A 254 -9.26 -4.08 -14.31
N PRO A 255 -9.07 -5.12 -13.47
CA PRO A 255 -10.15 -6.03 -13.08
C PRO A 255 -11.23 -5.31 -12.26
N ALA A 256 -12.49 -5.74 -12.38
CA ALA A 256 -13.63 -5.10 -11.72
C ALA A 256 -13.56 -5.20 -10.18
N GLU A 257 -12.79 -6.15 -9.66
CA GLU A 257 -12.58 -6.40 -8.25
C GLU A 257 -11.55 -5.45 -7.61
N ALA A 258 -10.70 -4.82 -8.42
CA ALA A 258 -9.69 -3.84 -7.97
C ALA A 258 -9.43 -2.77 -9.06
N PRO A 259 -10.45 -1.98 -9.43
CA PRO A 259 -10.33 -1.01 -10.52
C PRO A 259 -9.43 0.18 -10.13
N LEU A 260 -8.60 0.61 -11.08
CA LEU A 260 -8.07 1.97 -11.10
C LEU A 260 -9.16 2.91 -11.63
N GLU A 261 -9.44 3.97 -10.90
CA GLU A 261 -10.52 4.92 -11.13
C GLU A 261 -9.97 6.35 -11.09
N ALA A 262 -10.86 7.35 -11.06
CA ALA A 262 -10.51 8.75 -11.23
C ALA A 262 -9.37 9.25 -10.34
N SER A 263 -9.35 8.86 -9.07
CA SER A 263 -8.26 9.24 -8.16
C SER A 263 -7.24 8.12 -7.94
N SER A 264 -7.67 6.85 -7.92
CA SER A 264 -6.75 5.72 -7.67
C SER A 264 -5.79 5.46 -8.84
N ALA A 265 -6.07 5.98 -10.04
CA ALA A 265 -5.10 6.04 -11.15
C ALA A 265 -3.95 7.04 -10.91
N CYS A 266 -4.07 7.94 -9.93
CA CYS A 266 -3.05 8.94 -9.59
C CYS A 266 -2.51 8.79 -8.16
N PRO A 267 -2.03 7.59 -7.78
CA PRO A 267 -1.72 7.30 -6.38
C PRO A 267 -0.56 8.17 -5.87
N GLY A 268 -0.80 8.83 -4.75
CA GLY A 268 0.21 9.61 -4.03
C GLY A 268 0.67 10.90 -4.71
N ILE A 269 0.00 11.32 -5.79
CA ILE A 269 0.26 12.60 -6.46
C ILE A 269 -0.63 13.66 -5.82
N TYR A 270 -0.04 14.59 -5.06
CA TYR A 270 -0.79 15.72 -4.46
C TYR A 270 -0.34 17.08 -5.01
N GLY A 271 0.91 17.19 -5.45
CA GLY A 271 1.51 18.38 -6.03
C GLY A 271 2.33 18.08 -7.27
N LYS A 272 2.75 19.13 -7.98
CA LYS A 272 3.60 19.00 -9.17
C LYS A 272 4.95 18.39 -8.79
N GLY A 273 5.46 17.51 -9.64
CA GLY A 273 6.74 16.82 -9.42
C GLY A 273 6.69 15.76 -8.31
N ALA A 274 5.49 15.30 -7.93
CA ALA A 274 5.36 14.17 -7.03
C ALA A 274 6.03 12.92 -7.63
N TYR A 275 6.64 12.13 -6.76
CA TYR A 275 7.23 10.83 -7.07
C TYR A 275 7.12 9.95 -5.82
N PRO A 276 7.33 8.63 -5.90
CA PRO A 276 7.21 7.75 -4.74
C PRO A 276 8.03 8.24 -3.53
N GLY A 277 7.35 8.51 -2.41
CA GLY A 277 7.94 9.09 -1.20
C GLY A 277 7.94 10.62 -1.11
N TYR A 278 7.56 11.33 -2.18
CA TYR A 278 7.43 12.78 -2.21
C TYR A 278 6.05 13.19 -2.74
N ALA A 279 5.26 13.87 -1.89
CA ALA A 279 3.89 14.28 -2.20
C ALA A 279 3.77 15.31 -3.35
N GLY A 280 4.89 15.86 -3.80
CA GLY A 280 4.95 16.95 -4.78
C GLY A 280 5.10 18.31 -4.11
N ASN A 281 5.20 19.36 -4.93
CA ASN A 281 5.27 20.74 -4.45
C ASN A 281 3.91 21.15 -3.87
N LEU A 282 3.86 21.41 -2.56
CA LEU A 282 2.66 21.77 -1.81
C LEU A 282 2.77 23.18 -1.22
N LEU A 283 1.62 23.78 -0.89
CA LEU A 283 1.57 25.00 -0.10
C LEU A 283 1.88 24.67 1.36
N VAL A 284 2.55 25.58 2.05
CA VAL A 284 2.88 25.45 3.47
C VAL A 284 2.29 26.64 4.22
N ASP A 285 1.54 26.35 5.29
CA ASP A 285 1.04 27.39 6.19
C ASP A 285 2.22 28.02 6.96
N PRO A 286 2.43 29.34 6.88
CA PRO A 286 3.58 29.97 7.50
C PRO A 286 3.52 30.00 9.04
N THR A 287 2.34 29.79 9.63
CA THR A 287 2.12 29.81 11.07
C THR A 287 2.22 28.42 11.67
N THR A 288 1.59 27.42 11.03
CA THR A 288 1.53 26.05 11.57
C THR A 288 2.55 25.11 10.93
N GLY A 289 3.15 25.49 9.80
CA GLY A 289 3.98 24.61 8.98
C GLY A 289 3.20 23.54 8.22
N ALA A 290 1.86 23.58 8.26
CA ALA A 290 1.04 22.54 7.66
C ALA A 290 1.07 22.54 6.13
N SER A 291 1.14 21.35 5.53
CA SER A 291 1.17 21.17 4.08
C SER A 291 -0.22 20.92 3.52
N TYR A 292 -0.58 21.64 2.46
CA TYR A 292 -1.90 21.55 1.83
C TYR A 292 -1.84 21.94 0.35
N ASN A 293 -2.92 21.68 -0.39
CA ASN A 293 -3.04 22.15 -1.79
C ASN A 293 -4.40 22.80 -2.09
N ALA A 294 -5.36 22.78 -1.17
CA ALA A 294 -6.67 23.35 -1.36
C ALA A 294 -7.18 24.11 -0.12
N HIS A 295 -7.82 25.25 -0.36
CA HIS A 295 -8.61 25.98 0.62
C HIS A 295 -10.07 25.50 0.60
N GLY A 296 -10.64 25.25 1.77
CA GLY A 296 -12.05 24.96 1.96
C GLY A 296 -12.78 26.05 2.74
N ASN A 297 -14.05 25.79 3.00
CA ASN A 297 -14.93 26.64 3.80
C ASN A 297 -14.41 26.78 5.24
N ASN A 298 -14.87 27.80 5.94
CA ASN A 298 -14.56 28.05 7.36
C ASN A 298 -13.04 28.13 7.66
N GLY A 299 -12.25 28.59 6.67
CA GLY A 299 -10.80 28.73 6.79
C GLY A 299 -10.02 27.41 6.79
N ARG A 300 -10.68 26.29 6.51
CA ARG A 300 -10.05 24.96 6.48
C ARG A 300 -9.08 24.82 5.31
N LYS A 301 -8.06 24.03 5.53
CA LYS A 301 -7.07 23.66 4.51
C LYS A 301 -7.09 22.14 4.36
N TYR A 302 -6.91 21.67 3.14
CA TYR A 302 -6.97 20.25 2.80
C TYR A 302 -5.87 19.88 1.83
N LEU A 303 -5.45 18.61 1.91
CA LEU A 303 -4.62 17.96 0.91
C LEU A 303 -5.51 17.02 0.10
N LEU A 304 -5.61 17.25 -1.20
CA LEU A 304 -6.49 16.52 -2.10
C LEU A 304 -5.66 15.79 -3.17
N PRO A 305 -5.98 14.53 -3.48
CA PRO A 305 -5.24 13.77 -4.48
C PRO A 305 -5.43 14.36 -5.88
N ALA A 306 -4.46 14.15 -6.76
CA ALA A 306 -4.64 14.38 -8.18
C ALA A 306 -5.79 13.49 -8.71
N LEU A 307 -6.47 14.00 -9.73
CA LEU A 307 -7.47 13.25 -10.48
C LEU A 307 -6.94 13.02 -11.88
N TYR A 308 -7.12 11.81 -12.40
CA TYR A 308 -6.87 11.51 -13.79
C TYR A 308 -7.79 12.38 -14.64
N ASP A 309 -7.25 13.07 -15.62
CA ASP A 309 -8.02 13.89 -16.53
C ASP A 309 -8.12 13.15 -17.86
N PRO A 310 -9.29 12.57 -18.20
CA PRO A 310 -9.44 11.81 -19.42
C PRO A 310 -9.31 12.68 -20.69
N SER A 311 -9.41 14.01 -20.57
CA SER A 311 -9.20 14.92 -21.70
C SER A 311 -7.73 15.13 -22.06
N THR A 312 -6.83 15.01 -21.07
CA THR A 312 -5.38 15.16 -21.25
C THR A 312 -4.62 13.84 -21.12
N SER A 313 -5.30 12.77 -20.73
CA SER A 313 -4.73 11.46 -20.40
C SER A 313 -3.60 11.53 -19.38
N SER A 314 -3.75 12.38 -18.35
CA SER A 314 -2.72 12.63 -17.35
C SER A 314 -3.31 12.94 -15.97
N CYS A 315 -2.51 12.79 -14.91
CA CYS A 315 -2.90 13.18 -13.56
C CYS A 315 -2.85 14.70 -13.38
N SER A 316 -4.01 15.31 -13.12
CA SER A 316 -4.15 16.75 -12.93
C SER A 316 -4.06 17.14 -11.46
N THR A 317 -3.20 18.12 -11.16
CA THR A 317 -3.06 18.73 -9.82
C THR A 317 -3.59 20.16 -9.85
N LEU A 318 -4.12 20.64 -8.72
CA LEU A 318 -4.68 22.00 -8.56
C LEU A 318 -3.71 23.14 -8.92
N LEU A 319 -2.40 22.93 -8.80
CA LEU A 319 -1.38 23.99 -8.86
C LEU A 319 -0.94 24.38 -10.29
N LEU A 320 -1.67 23.95 -11.33
CA LEU A 320 -1.30 24.18 -12.74
C LEU A 320 -1.33 25.65 -13.20
N LEU A 321 -2.00 26.57 -12.49
CA LEU A 321 -2.20 27.95 -12.97
C LEU A 321 -1.23 29.01 -12.39
N PHE A 322 -0.39 28.68 -11.41
CA PHE A 322 0.47 29.68 -10.76
C PHE A 322 1.80 29.97 -11.47
N SER A 323 2.25 29.10 -12.38
CA SER A 323 3.57 29.24 -13.02
C SER A 323 3.66 30.31 -14.11
N LEU A 324 2.54 30.90 -14.56
CA LEU A 324 2.56 31.95 -15.59
C LEU A 324 2.54 33.38 -15.03
N CYS A 325 2.13 33.58 -13.77
CA CYS A 325 1.98 34.93 -13.22
C CYS A 325 3.27 35.49 -12.59
N PHE A 326 4.17 34.64 -12.11
CA PHE A 326 5.45 35.09 -11.52
C PHE A 326 6.52 35.48 -12.54
N ILE A 327 6.38 35.08 -13.81
CA ILE A 327 7.39 35.36 -14.86
C ILE A 327 7.24 36.77 -15.45
N MET A 328 6.12 37.45 -15.24
CA MET A 328 5.85 38.76 -15.88
C MET A 328 6.17 39.99 -15.00
N ALA A 329 6.59 39.81 -13.74
CA ALA A 329 6.80 40.92 -12.79
C ALA A 329 8.25 41.13 -12.32
N SER A 330 9.24 40.39 -12.85
CA SER A 330 10.61 40.38 -12.31
C SER A 330 11.72 40.75 -13.32
N LEU A 331 11.39 41.46 -14.41
CA LEU A 331 12.37 41.84 -15.44
C LEU A 331 13.01 43.22 -15.25
N ALA A 332 12.81 43.88 -14.10
CA ALA A 332 13.50 45.14 -13.79
C ALA A 332 13.96 45.13 -12.34
N THR A 333 15.14 44.57 -12.07
CA THR A 333 16.02 44.80 -10.86
C THR A 333 17.17 43.78 -10.73
N PHE A 334 17.34 42.86 -11.68
CA PHE A 334 18.22 41.69 -11.57
C PHE A 334 19.72 41.92 -11.84
N ASN A 335 20.34 43.00 -11.33
CA ASN A 335 21.80 43.14 -11.42
C ASN A 335 22.51 43.68 -10.17
N PHE A 336 21.80 44.14 -9.14
CA PHE A 336 22.46 44.72 -7.95
C PHE A 336 22.37 43.84 -6.68
N VAL A 337 21.31 43.03 -6.55
CA VAL A 337 21.05 42.25 -5.32
C VAL A 337 21.85 40.94 -5.28
N LEU A 338 22.14 40.34 -6.44
CA LEU A 338 22.89 39.07 -6.53
C LEU A 338 24.35 39.22 -6.09
N PHE A 339 24.94 40.42 -6.23
CA PHE A 339 26.32 40.69 -5.82
C PHE A 339 26.46 40.85 -4.28
N LEU A 340 25.42 41.35 -3.61
CA LEU A 340 25.40 41.53 -2.15
C LEU A 340 25.13 40.22 -1.39
N ILE A 341 24.31 39.33 -1.93
CA ILE A 341 23.98 38.03 -1.30
C ILE A 341 25.15 37.04 -1.35
N VAL A 342 25.99 37.11 -2.40
CA VAL A 342 27.19 36.26 -2.51
C VAL A 342 28.29 36.70 -1.53
N LEU A 343 28.36 37.99 -1.18
CA LEU A 343 29.35 38.47 -0.20
C LEU A 343 28.95 38.11 1.24
N ALA A 344 27.66 38.21 1.59
CA ALA A 344 27.17 37.93 2.95
C ALA A 344 27.21 36.43 3.32
N SER A 345 27.17 35.53 2.33
CA SER A 345 27.22 34.08 2.53
C SER A 345 28.60 33.53 2.93
N SER A 346 29.65 34.37 2.96
CA SER A 346 31.04 33.92 3.22
C SER A 346 31.54 34.19 4.65
N LEU A 347 30.72 34.78 5.51
CA LEU A 347 31.03 35.03 6.91
C LEU A 347 29.81 34.72 7.76
N HIS A 348 29.66 33.47 8.22
CA HIS A 348 29.08 33.05 9.52
C HIS A 348 28.99 31.52 9.57
N PHE A 349 30.13 30.87 9.81
CA PHE A 349 30.18 29.54 10.40
C PHE A 349 30.72 29.67 11.82
N THR A 350 29.83 29.75 12.80
CA THR A 350 30.13 29.33 14.19
C THR A 350 28.91 28.66 14.77
N ALA A 351 29.13 27.46 15.28
CA ALA A 351 28.16 26.52 15.80
C ALA A 351 27.28 27.08 16.92
N ASN A 352 26.02 26.67 16.93
CA ASN A 352 25.29 26.42 18.17
C ASN A 352 24.28 25.29 17.94
N ALA A 353 24.64 24.10 18.43
CA ALA A 353 23.71 22.99 18.56
C ALA A 353 22.65 23.37 19.59
N ARG A 354 21.41 23.61 19.15
CA ARG A 354 20.26 23.70 20.06
C ARG A 354 19.68 22.31 20.25
N LYS A 355 19.80 21.85 21.50
CA LYS A 355 19.16 20.67 22.07
C LYS A 355 17.64 20.81 21.88
N LEU A 356 17.02 19.89 21.15
CA LEU A 356 15.57 19.78 21.03
C LEU A 356 15.00 19.29 22.37
N VAL A 357 13.99 20.00 22.85
CA VAL A 357 13.11 19.58 23.93
C VAL A 357 12.12 18.59 23.31
N GLU A 358 12.17 17.37 23.84
CA GLU A 358 11.30 16.25 23.55
C GLU A 358 9.85 16.62 23.92
N SER A 359 8.92 16.50 22.99
CA SER A 359 7.50 16.59 23.31
C SER A 359 7.06 15.26 23.89
N ASP A 360 6.91 15.21 25.21
CA ASP A 360 6.32 14.10 25.96
C ASP A 360 4.86 13.86 25.53
N HIS A 361 4.64 12.91 24.63
CA HIS A 361 3.49 11.99 24.63
C HIS A 361 4.01 10.64 24.14
N PRO A 362 3.91 9.56 24.95
CA PRO A 362 4.49 8.28 24.57
C PRO A 362 3.56 7.59 23.57
N ASP A 363 3.72 7.90 22.28
CA ASP A 363 3.44 6.91 21.25
C ASP A 363 4.44 5.78 21.49
N GLN A 364 3.99 4.67 22.09
CA GLN A 364 4.85 3.50 22.18
C GLN A 364 5.27 3.13 20.76
N PRO A 365 6.57 3.12 20.43
CA PRO A 365 7.01 2.64 19.14
C PRO A 365 6.44 1.24 18.98
N LEU A 366 5.78 0.95 17.86
CA LEU A 366 5.38 -0.42 17.54
C LEU A 366 6.69 -1.22 17.41
N LEU A 367 7.11 -1.88 18.49
CA LEU A 367 8.36 -2.62 18.55
C LEU A 367 8.12 -4.03 18.03
N PHE A 368 9.05 -4.53 17.22
CA PHE A 368 9.11 -5.93 16.87
C PHE A 368 9.58 -6.72 18.10
N GLN A 369 8.65 -7.42 18.74
CA GLN A 369 8.91 -8.01 20.05
C GLN A 369 8.42 -9.46 20.13
N TYR A 370 8.97 -10.16 21.10
CA TYR A 370 8.56 -11.52 21.44
C TYR A 370 7.46 -11.48 22.50
N HIS A 371 6.32 -12.09 22.20
CA HIS A 371 5.13 -12.07 23.05
C HIS A 371 4.98 -13.37 23.88
N ASN A 372 6.12 -14.02 24.19
CA ASN A 372 6.24 -15.19 25.07
C ASN A 372 5.50 -16.47 24.62
N GLY A 373 4.96 -16.51 23.40
CA GLY A 373 4.34 -17.68 22.81
C GLY A 373 5.32 -18.76 22.38
N PRO A 374 4.84 -19.96 22.02
CA PRO A 374 5.70 -21.02 21.51
C PRO A 374 6.25 -20.65 20.12
N LEU A 375 7.50 -21.06 19.87
CA LEU A 375 8.11 -21.13 18.55
C LEU A 375 8.10 -22.59 18.12
N LEU A 376 8.10 -22.89 16.83
CA LEU A 376 8.17 -24.29 16.39
C LEU A 376 9.55 -24.88 16.70
N SER A 377 9.58 -26.08 17.28
CA SER A 377 10.82 -26.73 17.71
C SER A 377 10.74 -28.24 17.47
N GLY A 378 11.89 -28.88 17.32
CA GLY A 378 11.99 -30.31 17.01
C GLY A 378 11.98 -30.60 15.50
N LYS A 379 11.75 -31.86 15.15
CA LYS A 379 11.69 -32.33 13.77
C LYS A 379 10.30 -32.07 13.18
N ILE A 380 10.21 -31.08 12.29
CA ILE A 380 8.95 -30.64 11.67
C ILE A 380 8.92 -31.05 10.20
N SER A 381 7.89 -31.78 9.79
CA SER A 381 7.67 -32.09 8.38
C SER A 381 6.86 -30.99 7.69
N VAL A 382 7.30 -30.57 6.50
CA VAL A 382 6.55 -29.63 5.64
C VAL A 382 5.84 -30.46 4.58
N ASN A 383 4.53 -30.66 4.76
CA ASN A 383 3.70 -31.40 3.82
C ASN A 383 3.14 -30.44 2.77
N LEU A 384 3.19 -30.81 1.49
CA LEU A 384 2.69 -29.98 0.39
C LEU A 384 1.35 -30.53 -0.10
N ILE A 385 0.30 -29.72 -0.06
CA ILE A 385 -1.03 -30.02 -0.57
C ILE A 385 -1.25 -29.20 -1.83
N TRP A 386 -1.12 -29.85 -2.98
CA TRP A 386 -1.25 -29.24 -4.30
C TRP A 386 -2.71 -29.29 -4.73
N TYR A 387 -3.37 -28.14 -4.75
CA TYR A 387 -4.78 -28.01 -5.11
C TYR A 387 -4.93 -27.39 -6.50
N GLY A 388 -5.41 -28.19 -7.45
CA GLY A 388 -5.50 -27.86 -8.87
C GLY A 388 -4.30 -28.35 -9.68
N LYS A 389 -4.18 -27.86 -10.92
CA LYS A 389 -3.24 -28.41 -11.91
C LYS A 389 -1.88 -27.71 -11.87
N PHE A 390 -0.87 -28.42 -11.39
CA PHE A 390 0.53 -28.00 -11.42
C PHE A 390 1.35 -28.92 -12.32
N LYS A 391 2.20 -28.34 -13.17
CA LYS A 391 3.15 -29.14 -13.96
C LYS A 391 4.16 -29.82 -13.04
N PRO A 392 4.70 -31.00 -13.40
CA PRO A 392 5.79 -31.62 -12.64
C PRO A 392 6.99 -30.68 -12.40
N SER A 393 7.34 -29.85 -13.39
CA SER A 393 8.39 -28.84 -13.26
C SER A 393 8.08 -27.76 -12.22
N GLN A 394 6.82 -27.32 -12.14
CA GLN A 394 6.35 -26.35 -11.13
C GLN A 394 6.39 -26.95 -9.73
N ARG A 395 5.96 -28.22 -9.60
CA ARG A 395 6.06 -28.93 -8.32
C ARG A 395 7.49 -29.07 -7.83
N ALA A 396 8.41 -29.38 -8.75
CA ALA A 396 9.84 -29.48 -8.44
C ALA A 396 10.43 -28.18 -7.89
N VAL A 397 10.05 -27.00 -8.42
CA VAL A 397 10.54 -25.70 -7.92
C VAL A 397 10.27 -25.53 -6.42
N VAL A 398 9.07 -25.84 -5.96
CA VAL A 398 8.68 -25.67 -4.54
C VAL A 398 9.21 -26.80 -3.67
N SER A 399 9.16 -28.06 -4.13
CA SER A 399 9.71 -29.19 -3.36
C SER A 399 11.22 -29.07 -3.16
N ASP A 400 11.94 -28.58 -4.18
CA ASP A 400 13.37 -28.31 -4.09
C ASP A 400 13.66 -27.15 -3.14
N PHE A 401 12.82 -26.11 -3.10
CA PHE A 401 12.95 -25.01 -2.13
C PHE A 401 12.87 -25.54 -0.69
N VAL A 402 11.81 -26.30 -0.37
CA VAL A 402 11.63 -26.90 0.96
C VAL A 402 12.77 -27.86 1.32
N THR A 403 13.27 -28.62 0.35
CA THR A 403 14.44 -29.49 0.55
C THR A 403 15.72 -28.68 0.80
N SER A 404 15.85 -27.52 0.15
CA SER A 404 17.00 -26.61 0.30
C SER A 404 17.05 -25.97 1.69
N VAL A 405 15.89 -25.69 2.30
CA VAL A 405 15.78 -25.23 3.69
C VAL A 405 16.38 -26.25 4.68
N ALA A 406 16.21 -27.54 4.39
CA ALA A 406 16.68 -28.64 5.22
C ALA A 406 18.17 -29.00 5.04
N SER A 407 18.84 -28.42 4.04
CA SER A 407 20.20 -28.83 3.68
C SER A 407 21.23 -28.32 4.71
N SER A 408 22.03 -29.23 5.27
CA SER A 408 23.08 -28.90 6.24
C SER A 408 24.46 -28.63 5.61
N LYS A 409 24.59 -28.79 4.28
CA LYS A 409 25.86 -28.61 3.56
C LYS A 409 25.79 -27.41 2.60
N PRO A 410 26.49 -26.30 2.86
CA PRO A 410 26.86 -25.38 1.80
C PRO A 410 27.93 -26.07 0.95
N THR A 411 27.56 -26.61 -0.21
CA THR A 411 28.50 -27.20 -1.17
C THR A 411 29.35 -26.16 -1.90
N ILE A 412 29.03 -24.86 -1.74
CA ILE A 412 29.68 -23.73 -2.41
C ILE A 412 29.76 -22.57 -1.40
N ALA A 413 30.83 -21.76 -1.46
CA ALA A 413 31.00 -20.53 -0.68
C ALA A 413 30.00 -19.39 -1.04
N GLN A 414 28.84 -19.73 -1.60
CA GLN A 414 27.83 -18.80 -2.08
C GLN A 414 26.58 -18.81 -1.18
N PRO A 415 25.85 -17.69 -1.11
CA PRO A 415 24.63 -17.59 -0.31
C PRO A 415 23.61 -18.65 -0.74
N SER A 416 23.07 -19.39 0.23
CA SER A 416 22.17 -20.53 0.00
C SER A 416 20.85 -20.39 0.75
N VAL A 417 19.83 -21.13 0.32
CA VAL A 417 18.53 -21.19 1.04
C VAL A 417 18.74 -21.65 2.49
N ALA A 418 19.67 -22.58 2.73
CA ALA A 418 20.02 -23.03 4.08
C ALA A 418 20.69 -21.92 4.92
N THR A 419 21.57 -21.12 4.31
CA THR A 419 22.19 -19.95 4.96
C THR A 419 21.14 -18.91 5.34
N TRP A 420 20.18 -18.64 4.45
CA TRP A 420 19.05 -17.77 4.74
C TRP A 420 18.19 -18.31 5.88
N TRP A 421 17.86 -19.61 5.84
CA TRP A 421 17.07 -20.26 6.87
C TRP A 421 17.72 -20.18 8.25
N LYS A 422 19.06 -20.28 8.30
CA LYS A 422 19.84 -20.17 9.54
C LYS A 422 19.63 -18.83 10.26
N ALA A 423 19.27 -17.75 9.56
CA ALA A 423 18.96 -16.47 10.22
C ALA A 423 17.77 -16.57 11.20
N THR A 424 16.89 -17.57 11.04
CA THR A 424 15.80 -17.83 12.00
C THR A 424 16.33 -18.29 13.38
N GLU A 425 17.55 -18.80 13.49
CA GLU A 425 18.17 -19.22 14.77
C GLU A 425 18.23 -18.08 15.80
N LYS A 426 18.45 -16.84 15.33
CA LYS A 426 18.58 -15.66 16.19
C LYS A 426 17.33 -15.42 17.06
N TYR A 427 16.15 -15.70 16.52
CA TYR A 427 14.88 -15.57 17.25
C TYR A 427 14.77 -16.55 18.43
N TYR A 428 15.36 -17.74 18.31
CA TYR A 428 15.39 -18.74 19.39
C TYR A 428 16.42 -18.37 20.46
N GLN A 429 17.59 -17.91 20.02
CA GLN A 429 18.66 -17.46 20.92
C GLN A 429 18.18 -16.31 21.82
N LEU A 430 17.53 -15.28 21.25
CA LEU A 430 17.03 -14.13 22.01
C LEU A 430 15.84 -14.46 22.92
N SER A 431 15.00 -15.43 22.52
CA SER A 431 13.90 -15.91 23.39
C SER A 431 14.37 -16.87 24.48
N LYS A 432 15.69 -17.11 24.60
CA LYS A 432 16.31 -18.08 25.51
C LYS A 432 15.73 -19.49 25.39
N LYS A 433 15.22 -19.84 24.20
CA LYS A 433 14.69 -21.17 23.89
C LYS A 433 15.75 -21.99 23.17
N PRO A 434 15.92 -23.29 23.51
CA PRO A 434 16.88 -24.13 22.81
C PRO A 434 16.51 -24.27 21.34
N TYR A 435 17.41 -23.85 20.45
CA TYR A 435 17.22 -24.06 19.02
C TYR A 435 17.34 -25.55 18.71
N SER A 436 16.22 -26.14 18.27
CA SER A 436 16.13 -27.57 17.93
C SER A 436 15.27 -27.80 16.69
N LEU A 437 15.02 -26.74 15.90
CA LEU A 437 14.18 -26.80 14.73
C LEU A 437 14.93 -27.48 13.58
N ALA A 438 14.41 -28.61 13.14
CA ALA A 438 14.85 -29.30 11.94
C ALA A 438 13.65 -29.47 11.01
N ILE A 439 13.70 -28.84 9.83
CA ILE A 439 12.66 -28.97 8.82
C ILE A 439 13.05 -30.07 7.83
N SER A 440 12.08 -30.83 7.35
CA SER A 440 12.24 -31.75 6.23
C SER A 440 11.01 -31.72 5.32
N LEU A 441 11.20 -31.95 4.02
CA LEU A 441 10.08 -32.18 3.11
C LEU A 441 9.31 -33.44 3.55
N GLY A 442 8.00 -33.28 3.72
CA GLY A 442 7.07 -34.34 4.12
C GLY A 442 6.27 -34.91 2.95
N SER A 443 5.05 -35.36 3.24
CA SER A 443 4.16 -35.93 2.21
C SER A 443 3.71 -34.87 1.20
N GLN A 444 3.54 -35.27 -0.05
CA GLN A 444 2.91 -34.44 -1.08
C GLN A 444 1.54 -35.03 -1.45
N ILE A 445 0.48 -34.25 -1.29
CA ILE A 445 -0.90 -34.62 -1.58
C ILE A 445 -1.33 -33.86 -2.84
N LEU A 446 -1.83 -34.58 -3.83
CA LEU A 446 -2.31 -34.00 -5.09
C LEU A 446 -3.84 -34.03 -5.14
N ASP A 447 -4.45 -32.86 -5.34
CA ASP A 447 -5.88 -32.66 -5.53
C ASP A 447 -6.12 -31.95 -6.87
N GLU A 448 -5.81 -32.65 -7.96
CA GLU A 448 -5.88 -32.12 -9.33
C GLU A 448 -7.32 -32.02 -9.86
N ASN A 449 -8.28 -32.62 -9.14
CA ASN A 449 -9.70 -32.65 -9.49
C ASN A 449 -10.52 -31.52 -8.85
N TYR A 450 -9.87 -30.61 -8.10
CA TYR A 450 -10.53 -29.49 -7.41
C TYR A 450 -11.66 -29.97 -6.50
N SER A 451 -11.35 -30.82 -5.51
CA SER A 451 -12.38 -31.48 -4.66
C SER A 451 -13.38 -30.56 -3.96
N LEU A 452 -13.05 -29.27 -3.78
CA LEU A 452 -13.88 -28.23 -3.16
C LEU A 452 -14.29 -27.11 -4.14
N GLY A 453 -14.08 -27.32 -5.45
CA GLY A 453 -14.31 -26.34 -6.52
C GLY A 453 -13.15 -25.36 -6.73
N LYS A 454 -13.28 -24.45 -7.71
CA LYS A 454 -12.23 -23.47 -8.07
C LYS A 454 -12.33 -22.14 -7.32
N SER A 455 -13.26 -22.01 -6.39
CA SER A 455 -13.42 -20.84 -5.54
C SER A 455 -13.45 -21.30 -4.09
N LEU A 456 -12.43 -20.92 -3.32
CA LEU A 456 -12.22 -21.41 -1.96
C LEU A 456 -12.39 -20.31 -0.93
N THR A 457 -13.11 -20.63 0.14
CA THR A 457 -13.17 -19.84 1.37
C THR A 457 -11.98 -20.14 2.28
N ASN A 458 -11.71 -19.26 3.25
CA ASN A 458 -10.65 -19.50 4.25
C ASN A 458 -10.88 -20.79 5.08
N GLN A 459 -12.14 -21.16 5.31
CA GLN A 459 -12.49 -22.39 6.01
C GLN A 459 -12.11 -23.64 5.19
N GLN A 460 -12.33 -23.61 3.87
CA GLN A 460 -11.94 -24.69 2.96
C GLN A 460 -10.42 -24.81 2.84
N ILE A 461 -9.66 -23.72 2.96
CA ILE A 461 -8.19 -23.79 3.05
C ILE A 461 -7.75 -24.58 4.29
N MET A 462 -8.36 -24.34 5.46
CA MET A 462 -8.07 -25.12 6.66
C MET A 462 -8.48 -26.59 6.51
N GLU A 463 -9.61 -26.86 5.85
CA GLU A 463 -10.05 -28.22 5.54
C GLU A 463 -9.01 -28.95 4.67
N LEU A 464 -8.49 -28.32 3.61
CA LEU A 464 -7.42 -28.87 2.78
C LEU A 464 -6.14 -29.10 3.60
N ALA A 465 -5.75 -28.14 4.44
CA ALA A 465 -4.59 -28.28 5.31
C ALA A 465 -4.73 -29.44 6.32
N SER A 466 -5.96 -29.75 6.75
CA SER A 466 -6.23 -30.86 7.68
C SER A 466 -5.97 -32.25 7.08
N LYS A 467 -5.90 -32.36 5.74
CA LYS A 467 -5.56 -33.61 5.03
C LYS A 467 -4.09 -34.02 5.24
N GLY A 468 -3.21 -33.09 5.61
CA GLY A 468 -1.81 -33.36 5.89
C GLY A 468 -1.57 -33.89 7.31
N GLY A 469 -0.30 -34.21 7.61
CA GLY A 469 0.10 -34.67 8.95
C GLY A 469 -0.24 -33.65 10.04
N GLN A 470 -0.73 -34.13 11.18
CA GLN A 470 -1.26 -33.26 12.25
C GLN A 470 -0.32 -33.14 13.47
N LYS A 471 0.79 -33.88 13.46
CA LYS A 471 1.78 -33.91 14.54
C LYS A 471 3.13 -33.50 13.97
N ASN A 472 3.77 -32.54 14.63
CA ASN A 472 5.09 -32.03 14.24
C ASN A 472 5.18 -31.72 12.74
N ALA A 473 4.18 -30.99 12.24
CA ALA A 473 4.00 -30.76 10.82
C ALA A 473 3.51 -29.34 10.52
N ILE A 474 3.92 -28.84 9.36
CA ILE A 474 3.38 -27.65 8.70
C ILE A 474 2.71 -28.14 7.41
N ASN A 475 1.41 -27.91 7.28
CA ASN A 475 0.66 -28.29 6.08
C ASN A 475 0.54 -27.07 5.15
N VAL A 476 1.21 -27.12 4.01
CA VAL A 476 1.26 -26.02 3.02
C VAL A 476 0.29 -26.31 1.89
N VAL A 477 -0.79 -25.55 1.81
CA VAL A 477 -1.75 -25.61 0.71
C VAL A 477 -1.30 -24.67 -0.41
N LEU A 478 -1.10 -25.22 -1.60
CA LEU A 478 -0.65 -24.51 -2.79
C LEU A 478 -1.77 -24.57 -3.84
N THR A 479 -2.35 -23.42 -4.19
CA THR A 479 -3.46 -23.37 -5.16
C THR A 479 -2.96 -22.94 -6.54
N SER A 480 -3.39 -23.65 -7.60
CA SER A 480 -3.00 -23.33 -8.99
C SER A 480 -3.55 -21.98 -9.45
N ALA A 481 -3.02 -21.44 -10.56
CA ALA A 481 -3.32 -20.09 -11.04
C ALA A 481 -4.81 -19.87 -11.34
N ASP A 482 -5.53 -20.93 -11.67
CA ASP A 482 -6.95 -20.92 -12.00
C ASP A 482 -7.90 -21.12 -10.80
N VAL A 483 -7.38 -21.03 -9.57
CA VAL A 483 -8.16 -21.14 -8.33
C VAL A 483 -8.28 -19.78 -7.67
N ALA A 484 -9.51 -19.30 -7.48
CA ALA A 484 -9.81 -18.12 -6.69
C ALA A 484 -9.86 -18.49 -5.20
N VAL A 485 -9.26 -17.67 -4.35
CA VAL A 485 -9.30 -17.84 -2.89
C VAL A 485 -9.67 -16.50 -2.25
N GLU A 486 -10.53 -16.57 -1.24
CA GLU A 486 -10.98 -15.40 -0.47
C GLU A 486 -9.79 -14.54 0.04
N GLY A 487 -9.73 -13.29 -0.42
CA GLY A 487 -8.68 -12.31 -0.06
C GLY A 487 -7.37 -12.43 -0.86
N PHE A 488 -7.22 -13.46 -1.71
CA PHE A 488 -6.11 -13.54 -2.65
C PHE A 488 -6.13 -12.35 -3.60
N CYS A 489 -4.96 -11.77 -3.89
CA CYS A 489 -4.84 -10.64 -4.83
C CYS A 489 -5.57 -9.35 -4.44
N SER A 490 -6.21 -9.30 -3.27
CA SER A 490 -6.85 -8.09 -2.75
C SER A 490 -6.21 -7.64 -1.46
N SER A 491 -5.82 -8.57 -0.58
CA SER A 491 -5.21 -8.25 0.71
C SER A 491 -3.98 -9.07 1.06
N ARG A 492 -3.74 -10.18 0.35
CA ARG A 492 -2.65 -11.11 0.64
C ARG A 492 -2.32 -12.01 -0.54
N CYS A 493 -1.12 -12.58 -0.51
CA CYS A 493 -0.63 -13.57 -1.46
C CYS A 493 -0.60 -14.99 -0.87
N GLY A 494 -0.85 -15.08 0.43
CA GLY A 494 -0.90 -16.30 1.21
C GLY A 494 -1.29 -15.98 2.65
N THR A 495 -1.41 -17.01 3.48
CA THR A 495 -1.65 -16.88 4.92
C THR A 495 -0.96 -18.02 5.66
N HIS A 496 -0.77 -17.86 6.96
CA HIS A 496 -0.42 -18.97 7.84
C HIS A 496 -1.31 -18.92 9.09
N GLY A 497 -1.43 -20.05 9.77
CA GLY A 497 -2.26 -20.15 10.96
C GLY A 497 -2.17 -21.52 11.60
N SER A 498 -3.12 -21.81 12.49
CA SER A 498 -3.16 -23.10 13.19
C SER A 498 -4.56 -23.69 13.24
N GLY A 499 -4.66 -25.00 13.03
CA GLY A 499 -5.89 -25.77 13.23
C GLY A 499 -5.80 -26.67 14.46
N LEU A 500 -6.96 -27.15 14.93
CA LEU A 500 -7.04 -28.18 15.96
C LEU A 500 -6.80 -29.55 15.32
N ALA A 501 -5.87 -30.33 15.86
CA ALA A 501 -5.68 -31.71 15.50
C ALA A 501 -6.68 -32.61 16.25
N GLY A 502 -7.06 -33.74 15.65
CA GLY A 502 -8.00 -34.70 16.23
C GLY A 502 -7.58 -35.18 17.63
N SER A 503 -8.52 -35.13 18.59
CA SER A 503 -8.28 -35.42 20.00
C SER A 503 -7.79 -36.86 20.21
N SER A 504 -6.53 -37.01 20.59
CA SER A 504 -5.98 -38.26 21.11
C SER A 504 -5.50 -38.00 22.53
N LYS A 505 -6.34 -38.32 23.51
CA LYS A 505 -6.05 -38.30 24.96
C LYS A 505 -5.88 -36.92 25.62
N GLY A 506 -6.91 -36.07 25.55
CA GLY A 506 -7.10 -34.96 26.50
C GLY A 506 -6.18 -33.73 26.34
N HIS A 507 -5.27 -33.74 25.37
CA HIS A 507 -4.52 -32.56 24.96
C HIS A 507 -4.99 -32.11 23.56
N ASN A 508 -5.51 -30.88 23.47
CA ASN A 508 -5.82 -30.23 22.20
C ASN A 508 -4.50 -29.92 21.46
N SER A 509 -3.97 -30.88 20.70
CA SER A 509 -2.83 -30.64 19.81
C SER A 509 -3.27 -29.70 18.69
N LYS A 510 -2.39 -28.76 18.32
CA LYS A 510 -2.59 -27.88 17.17
C LYS A 510 -1.57 -28.25 16.09
N PHE A 511 -1.94 -28.08 14.84
CA PHE A 511 -1.02 -28.13 13.71
C PHE A 511 -0.92 -26.74 13.08
N ALA A 512 0.24 -26.41 12.51
CA ALA A 512 0.42 -25.19 11.75
C ALA A 512 0.10 -25.44 10.28
N TYR A 513 -0.43 -24.43 9.59
CA TYR A 513 -0.65 -24.49 8.16
C TYR A 513 -0.22 -23.19 7.49
N ILE A 514 0.09 -23.30 6.20
CA ILE A 514 0.36 -22.18 5.30
C ILE A 514 -0.55 -22.37 4.09
N TRP A 515 -1.02 -21.29 3.50
CA TRP A 515 -1.56 -21.29 2.14
C TRP A 515 -0.84 -20.23 1.30
N VAL A 516 -0.53 -20.57 0.05
CA VAL A 516 0.00 -19.64 -0.96
C VAL A 516 -0.71 -19.88 -2.28
N GLY A 517 -1.16 -18.80 -2.92
CA GLY A 517 -1.78 -18.86 -4.25
C GLY A 517 -0.81 -18.57 -5.38
N ASN A 518 -0.95 -19.26 -6.51
CA ASN A 518 -0.26 -18.88 -7.73
C ASN A 518 -0.91 -17.62 -8.35
N SER A 519 -0.15 -16.53 -8.41
CA SER A 519 -0.67 -15.23 -8.83
C SER A 519 -0.57 -14.93 -10.32
N GLU A 520 0.02 -15.85 -11.11
CA GLU A 520 0.35 -15.69 -12.53
C GLU A 520 -0.77 -15.04 -13.36
N THR A 521 -2.03 -15.45 -13.15
CA THR A 521 -3.19 -15.01 -13.94
C THR A 521 -4.10 -14.02 -13.22
N GLN A 522 -3.91 -13.77 -11.93
CA GLN A 522 -4.83 -12.98 -11.10
C GLN A 522 -4.23 -11.64 -10.67
N CYS A 523 -2.99 -11.64 -10.16
CA CYS A 523 -2.31 -10.43 -9.67
C CYS A 523 -0.79 -10.56 -9.66
N PRO A 524 -0.15 -10.89 -10.79
CA PRO A 524 1.30 -11.12 -10.80
C PRO A 524 2.08 -9.88 -10.36
N GLY A 525 1.59 -8.67 -10.67
CA GLY A 525 2.17 -7.41 -10.21
C GLY A 525 2.13 -7.16 -8.70
N GLN A 526 1.31 -7.89 -7.93
CA GLN A 526 1.27 -7.77 -6.47
C GLN A 526 2.04 -8.91 -5.82
N CYS A 527 1.75 -10.15 -6.23
CA CYS A 527 2.19 -11.34 -5.51
C CYS A 527 3.40 -12.03 -6.14
N ALA A 528 3.81 -11.62 -7.33
CA ALA A 528 5.06 -12.06 -7.97
C ALA A 528 6.06 -10.91 -8.15
N TRP A 529 5.86 -9.75 -7.52
CA TRP A 529 6.88 -8.71 -7.48
C TRP A 529 8.15 -9.26 -6.79
N PRO A 530 9.35 -9.11 -7.36
CA PRO A 530 9.73 -8.17 -8.43
C PRO A 530 9.77 -8.74 -9.86
N PHE A 531 9.21 -9.92 -10.11
CA PHE A 531 9.23 -10.60 -11.42
C PHE A 531 8.10 -10.19 -12.38
N HIS A 532 7.22 -9.31 -11.92
CA HIS A 532 6.18 -8.71 -12.74
C HIS A 532 6.06 -7.22 -12.41
N GLN A 533 5.59 -6.44 -13.39
CA GLN A 533 5.39 -5.01 -13.23
C GLN A 533 4.38 -4.76 -12.10
N PRO A 534 4.72 -3.94 -11.09
CA PRO A 534 3.86 -3.73 -9.95
C PRO A 534 2.63 -2.91 -10.32
N ILE A 535 1.48 -3.20 -9.69
CA ILE A 535 0.21 -2.50 -9.95
C ILE A 535 0.28 -1.03 -9.52
N TYR A 536 1.14 -0.70 -8.56
CA TYR A 536 1.37 0.64 -8.03
C TYR A 536 2.84 0.82 -7.61
N GLY A 537 3.29 2.06 -7.45
CA GLY A 537 4.70 2.37 -7.11
C GLY A 537 5.61 2.47 -8.34
N PRO A 538 6.94 2.53 -8.16
CA PRO A 538 7.87 2.68 -9.29
C PRO A 538 7.70 1.59 -10.34
N GLN A 539 7.51 2.01 -11.59
CA GLN A 539 7.25 1.14 -12.74
C GLN A 539 8.54 0.68 -13.42
N ASN A 540 9.54 0.30 -12.62
CA ASN A 540 10.81 -0.21 -13.13
C ASN A 540 10.58 -1.54 -13.90
N PRO A 541 11.39 -1.83 -14.94
CA PRO A 541 11.32 -3.12 -15.62
C PRO A 541 11.38 -4.29 -14.63
N PRO A 542 10.51 -5.31 -14.79
CA PRO A 542 10.52 -6.47 -13.90
C PRO A 542 11.85 -7.23 -13.95
N LEU A 543 12.23 -7.84 -12.84
CA LEU A 543 13.35 -8.76 -12.79
C LEU A 543 13.00 -10.06 -13.51
N ILE A 544 14.03 -10.75 -14.03
CA ILE A 544 13.84 -12.06 -14.65
C ILE A 544 13.77 -13.13 -13.55
N ALA A 545 12.71 -13.95 -13.59
CA ALA A 545 12.43 -14.97 -12.59
C ALA A 545 13.45 -16.14 -12.65
N PRO A 546 14.04 -16.57 -11.51
CA PRO A 546 15.16 -17.52 -11.51
C PRO A 546 14.80 -18.95 -11.89
N ASN A 547 13.52 -19.32 -11.89
CA ASN A 547 13.05 -20.63 -12.35
C ASN A 547 12.24 -20.54 -13.65
N ASN A 548 12.29 -19.40 -14.35
CA ASN A 548 11.55 -19.13 -15.59
C ASN A 548 10.03 -19.34 -15.44
N ASP A 549 9.50 -19.07 -14.24
CA ASP A 549 8.07 -19.16 -13.95
C ASP A 549 7.70 -18.09 -12.93
N VAL A 550 7.18 -16.95 -13.42
CA VAL A 550 6.82 -15.78 -12.60
C VAL A 550 5.87 -16.15 -11.46
N GLY A 551 4.88 -17.00 -11.75
CA GLY A 551 3.90 -17.45 -10.78
C GLY A 551 4.54 -18.24 -9.65
N LEU A 552 5.33 -19.26 -9.99
CA LEU A 552 5.97 -20.15 -9.01
C LEU A 552 7.12 -19.47 -8.25
N ASP A 553 7.90 -18.62 -8.91
CA ASP A 553 8.94 -17.83 -8.24
C ASP A 553 8.32 -16.83 -7.25
N GLY A 554 7.19 -16.21 -7.60
CA GLY A 554 6.37 -15.42 -6.67
C GLY A 554 5.81 -16.27 -5.52
N MET A 555 5.33 -17.49 -5.79
CA MET A 555 4.89 -18.40 -4.73
C MET A 555 6.03 -18.76 -3.76
N VAL A 556 7.25 -18.95 -4.24
CA VAL A 556 8.41 -19.24 -3.38
C VAL A 556 8.74 -18.07 -2.47
N ILE A 557 8.72 -16.83 -2.96
CA ILE A 557 8.89 -15.62 -2.12
C ILE A 557 7.88 -15.61 -0.97
N ASN A 558 6.60 -15.82 -1.29
CA ASN A 558 5.53 -15.78 -0.29
C ASN A 558 5.60 -16.96 0.68
N LEU A 559 5.93 -18.15 0.17
CA LEU A 559 6.14 -19.34 1.00
C LEU A 559 7.32 -19.15 1.96
N ALA A 560 8.44 -18.59 1.48
CA ALA A 560 9.60 -18.29 2.32
C ALA A 560 9.23 -17.32 3.46
N SER A 561 8.52 -16.24 3.11
CA SER A 561 8.03 -15.25 4.07
C SER A 561 7.13 -15.88 5.15
N LEU A 562 6.11 -16.62 4.72
CA LEU A 562 5.14 -17.27 5.61
C LEU A 562 5.74 -18.43 6.40
N LEU A 563 6.74 -19.13 5.86
CA LEU A 563 7.43 -20.21 6.58
C LEU A 563 8.26 -19.65 7.73
N ALA A 564 8.98 -18.54 7.52
CA ALA A 564 9.67 -17.83 8.58
C ALA A 564 8.69 -17.37 9.67
N GLY A 565 7.60 -16.71 9.29
CA GLY A 565 6.51 -16.32 10.19
C GLY A 565 5.93 -17.49 10.97
N THR A 566 5.66 -18.61 10.31
CA THR A 566 5.10 -19.83 10.92
C THR A 566 6.00 -20.42 11.98
N VAL A 567 7.32 -20.44 11.80
CA VAL A 567 8.21 -21.01 12.81
C VAL A 567 8.47 -20.05 13.97
N THR A 568 8.43 -18.73 13.72
CA THR A 568 8.65 -17.71 14.75
C THR A 568 7.37 -17.22 15.45
N ASN A 569 6.19 -17.49 14.87
CA ASN A 569 4.89 -17.08 15.39
C ASN A 569 3.75 -18.06 14.99
N PRO A 570 3.86 -19.37 15.29
CA PRO A 570 2.91 -20.38 14.81
C PRO A 570 1.46 -20.20 15.28
N PHE A 571 1.22 -19.49 16.39
CA PHE A 571 -0.11 -19.35 17.00
C PHE A 571 -0.48 -17.90 17.35
N GLY A 572 0.17 -16.91 16.71
CA GLY A 572 -0.14 -15.50 16.89
C GLY A 572 0.27 -14.91 18.24
N ASN A 573 1.26 -15.48 18.91
CA ASN A 573 1.82 -14.97 20.17
C ASN A 573 3.35 -15.13 20.28
N GLY A 574 4.05 -15.43 19.19
CA GLY A 574 5.51 -15.50 19.10
C GLY A 574 6.13 -14.12 18.83
N TYR A 575 6.84 -13.96 17.71
CA TYR A 575 7.44 -12.69 17.30
C TYR A 575 6.54 -11.91 16.34
N TYR A 576 6.18 -10.69 16.69
CA TYR A 576 5.54 -9.76 15.77
C TYR A 576 5.60 -8.30 16.24
N GLN A 577 5.38 -7.39 15.29
CA GLN A 577 5.13 -5.96 15.48
C GLN A 577 3.69 -5.64 15.07
N GLY A 578 3.05 -4.68 15.74
CA GLY A 578 1.67 -4.27 15.45
C GLY A 578 0.61 -5.08 16.19
N PRO A 579 -0.68 -4.90 15.86
CA PRO A 579 -1.78 -5.67 16.47
C PRO A 579 -1.70 -7.15 16.08
N LYS A 580 -2.13 -8.03 16.99
CA LYS A 580 -2.08 -9.49 16.81
C LYS A 580 -2.93 -9.96 15.62
N GLU A 581 -3.94 -9.20 15.25
CA GLU A 581 -4.87 -9.48 14.16
C GLU A 581 -4.27 -9.15 12.78
N ALA A 582 -3.23 -8.31 12.72
CA ALA A 582 -2.50 -7.96 11.50
C ALA A 582 -0.99 -7.78 11.81
N PRO A 583 -0.30 -8.86 12.22
CA PRO A 583 1.07 -8.78 12.67
C PRO A 583 2.04 -8.61 11.49
N LEU A 584 3.05 -7.74 11.66
CA LEU A 584 4.28 -7.80 10.89
C LEU A 584 5.25 -8.77 11.58
N GLU A 585 5.68 -9.81 10.89
CA GLU A 585 6.45 -10.93 11.41
C GLU A 585 7.86 -10.96 10.79
N ALA A 586 8.62 -12.03 11.03
CA ALA A 586 10.02 -12.17 10.65
C ALA A 586 10.36 -11.64 9.25
N ALA A 587 9.58 -12.01 8.24
CA ALA A 587 9.79 -11.55 6.86
C ALA A 587 8.84 -10.40 6.47
N SER A 588 7.59 -10.38 6.95
CA SER A 588 6.62 -9.35 6.57
C SER A 588 6.92 -7.98 7.18
N ALA A 589 7.77 -7.91 8.22
CA ALA A 589 8.37 -6.65 8.69
C ALA A 589 9.43 -6.08 7.73
N CYS A 590 9.87 -6.85 6.73
CA CYS A 590 10.89 -6.45 5.75
C CYS A 590 10.36 -6.56 4.30
N PRO A 591 9.18 -5.96 3.98
CA PRO A 591 8.53 -6.17 2.70
C PRO A 591 9.39 -5.63 1.55
N GLY A 592 9.61 -6.48 0.56
CA GLY A 592 10.26 -6.11 -0.69
C GLY A 592 11.77 -5.84 -0.62
N ILE A 593 12.41 -6.16 0.50
CA ILE A 593 13.87 -6.09 0.67
C ILE A 593 14.46 -7.45 0.32
N TYR A 594 15.18 -7.55 -0.80
CA TYR A 594 15.83 -8.79 -1.24
C TYR A 594 17.35 -8.68 -1.33
N GLY A 595 17.86 -7.49 -1.62
CA GLY A 595 19.29 -7.17 -1.71
C GLY A 595 19.66 -5.89 -0.97
N LYS A 596 20.96 -5.62 -0.86
CA LYS A 596 21.47 -4.42 -0.21
C LYS A 596 20.97 -3.17 -0.92
N GLY A 597 20.70 -2.11 -0.17
CA GLY A 597 20.23 -0.85 -0.74
C GLY A 597 18.82 -0.89 -1.33
N ALA A 598 18.04 -1.95 -1.04
CA ALA A 598 16.64 -1.99 -1.45
C ALA A 598 15.86 -0.78 -0.91
N TYR A 599 14.97 -0.28 -1.74
CA TYR A 599 14.01 0.78 -1.43
C TYR A 599 12.74 0.50 -2.24
N PRO A 600 11.60 1.14 -1.95
CA PRO A 600 10.36 0.82 -2.65
C PRO A 600 10.49 0.91 -4.17
N GLY A 601 10.09 -0.15 -4.86
CA GLY A 601 10.23 -0.32 -6.32
C GLY A 601 11.62 -0.76 -6.79
N TYR A 602 12.58 -0.95 -5.89
CA TYR A 602 13.90 -1.50 -6.16
C TYR A 602 14.22 -2.63 -5.19
N ALA A 603 14.35 -3.86 -5.71
CA ALA A 603 14.56 -5.07 -4.92
C ALA A 603 15.89 -5.11 -4.16
N GLY A 604 16.81 -4.18 -4.46
CA GLY A 604 18.17 -4.15 -3.95
C GLY A 604 19.19 -4.66 -4.96
N ASP A 605 20.46 -4.56 -4.60
CA ASP A 605 21.58 -5.10 -5.37
C ASP A 605 21.47 -6.62 -5.38
N LEU A 606 21.20 -7.20 -6.55
CA LEU A 606 20.99 -8.64 -6.73
C LEU A 606 21.94 -9.20 -7.80
N PRO A 607 22.58 -10.35 -7.53
CA PRO A 607 23.27 -11.13 -8.56
C PRO A 607 22.36 -11.44 -9.76
N VAL A 608 22.97 -11.41 -10.94
CA VAL A 608 22.33 -11.77 -12.21
C VAL A 608 22.97 -13.05 -12.73
N ASP A 609 22.16 -14.02 -13.13
CA ASP A 609 22.64 -15.22 -13.81
C ASP A 609 23.14 -14.85 -15.21
N ALA A 610 24.41 -15.14 -15.50
CA ALA A 610 25.02 -14.75 -16.77
C ALA A 610 24.41 -15.46 -18.00
N THR A 611 23.73 -16.59 -17.82
CA THR A 611 23.13 -17.39 -18.89
C THR A 611 21.68 -17.00 -19.12
N THR A 612 20.90 -16.88 -18.04
CA THR A 612 19.44 -16.65 -18.13
C THR A 612 19.05 -15.19 -17.95
N GLY A 613 19.95 -14.35 -17.43
CA GLY A 613 19.63 -12.98 -17.01
C GLY A 613 18.82 -12.91 -15.71
N ALA A 614 18.55 -14.05 -15.05
CA ALA A 614 17.68 -14.09 -13.89
C ALA A 614 18.31 -13.48 -12.64
N ASN A 615 17.50 -12.81 -11.82
CA ASN A 615 17.92 -12.26 -10.54
C ASN A 615 17.63 -13.24 -9.41
N TYR A 616 18.60 -13.41 -8.52
CA TYR A 616 18.51 -14.33 -7.39
C TYR A 616 19.40 -13.84 -6.26
N ASN A 617 19.14 -14.32 -5.04
CA ASN A 617 20.06 -14.11 -3.91
C ASN A 617 20.45 -15.42 -3.22
N ALA A 618 19.82 -16.56 -3.54
CA ALA A 618 20.08 -17.83 -2.88
C ALA A 618 20.18 -19.01 -3.84
N HIS A 619 21.15 -19.89 -3.59
CA HIS A 619 21.26 -21.20 -4.22
C HIS A 619 20.50 -22.28 -3.44
N GLY A 620 19.76 -23.11 -4.16
CA GLY A 620 19.10 -24.30 -3.64
C GLY A 620 19.69 -25.60 -4.18
N VAL A 621 19.05 -26.72 -3.82
CA VAL A 621 19.36 -28.05 -4.35
C VAL A 621 19.05 -28.13 -5.85
N ASN A 622 19.58 -29.16 -6.51
CA ASN A 622 19.34 -29.42 -7.94
C ASN A 622 19.68 -28.24 -8.88
N GLY A 623 20.62 -27.37 -8.47
CA GLY A 623 21.02 -26.20 -9.26
C GLY A 623 19.99 -25.07 -9.29
N ARG A 624 18.92 -25.15 -8.49
CA ARG A 624 17.88 -24.12 -8.41
C ARG A 624 18.44 -22.82 -7.83
N LYS A 625 17.89 -21.71 -8.30
CA LYS A 625 18.14 -20.37 -7.77
C LYS A 625 16.82 -19.79 -7.28
N TYR A 626 16.89 -18.99 -6.23
CA TYR A 626 15.73 -18.40 -5.58
C TYR A 626 16.00 -16.95 -5.19
N LEU A 627 14.93 -16.17 -5.10
CA LEU A 627 14.92 -14.85 -4.48
C LEU A 627 14.17 -14.98 -3.14
N LEU A 628 14.86 -14.68 -2.05
CA LEU A 628 14.34 -14.85 -0.68
C LEU A 628 14.26 -13.49 0.03
N PRO A 629 13.19 -13.20 0.78
CA PRO A 629 13.04 -11.93 1.47
C PRO A 629 14.07 -11.78 2.59
N ALA A 630 14.43 -10.54 2.90
CA ALA A 630 15.13 -10.21 4.13
C ALA A 630 14.30 -10.64 5.35
N LEU A 631 15.01 -11.00 6.42
CA LEU A 631 14.39 -11.24 7.71
C LEU A 631 14.75 -10.10 8.66
N PHE A 632 13.79 -9.67 9.48
CA PHE A 632 14.02 -8.70 10.53
C PHE A 632 15.01 -9.29 11.53
N ASP A 633 16.14 -8.64 11.78
CA ASP A 633 17.08 -9.08 12.80
C ASP A 633 16.70 -8.40 14.14
N PRO A 634 16.11 -9.13 15.09
CA PRO A 634 15.73 -8.57 16.39
C PRO A 634 16.93 -8.07 17.22
N SER A 635 18.16 -8.46 16.89
CA SER A 635 19.37 -8.02 17.60
C SER A 635 19.82 -6.63 17.16
N THR A 636 19.64 -6.29 15.88
CA THR A 636 20.03 -5.01 15.30
C THR A 636 18.84 -4.09 15.03
N SER A 637 17.62 -4.61 15.14
CA SER A 637 16.38 -3.92 14.78
C SER A 637 16.38 -3.40 13.32
N THR A 638 16.95 -4.19 12.42
CA THR A 638 17.04 -3.88 10.98
C THR A 638 16.73 -5.10 10.12
N CYS A 639 16.28 -4.86 8.89
CA CYS A 639 16.11 -5.92 7.91
C CYS A 639 17.46 -6.41 7.40
N SER A 640 17.71 -7.71 7.54
CA SER A 640 18.94 -8.37 7.11
C SER A 640 18.70 -9.19 5.86
N THR A 641 19.37 -8.82 4.78
CA THR A 641 19.41 -9.59 3.53
C THR A 641 20.43 -10.73 3.62
N LEU A 642 20.30 -11.71 2.74
CA LEU A 642 21.36 -12.70 2.53
C LEU A 642 22.56 -11.97 1.91
N ALA A 643 23.70 -11.97 2.62
CA ALA A 643 24.92 -11.26 2.23
C ALA A 643 25.77 -12.07 1.25
#